data_AF-A0A350DAE4-F1
#
_entry.id   AF-A0A350DAE4-F1
#
_cell.length_a   1.000
_cell.length_b   1.000
_cell.length_c   1.000
_cell.angle_alpha   90.00
_cell.angle_beta   90.00
_cell.angle_gamma   90.00
#
_symmetry.space_group_name_H-M   'P 1'
#
loop_
_entity.id
_entity.type
_entity.pdbx_description
1 polymer ?
#
loop_
_entity_poly.entity_id
_entity_poly.type
_entity_poly.pdbx_seq_one_letter_code
_entity_poly.pdbx_strand_id
1 'polypeptide(L)'
;MNRDLFSENLQSLRKRDSILAERVEKSLFLAQRIEILPSKKGAPTARMDGILLHSSYDPFLEANRMVDKFELKDKELIIVFGFGLGHHVIEIAKRMDQGTELLVIEPHLDLFRAALKRMDLAFLFENERVRFSIGEDISGLANLFNDEKVLSAHLLLIEHSPSAKLSQDHSLYINHLLSGNQTHLKKRLLLELNEDDLLQLLIEGLFFKNWPNQKIKLRNIFTTPKPEYKRILLIQLASIGDVVYTTPVFSGLKERFKGAECLLLTERLTAPLVKFDPHLDGIITFDKTGFLQKLLGRGGRDETKRELKEFIQGVKDKEFDLVVNLHTSPRSAVLTNMIAKREIWGLTLDNYGQPCVIGHPWMHYRYWTMKEGSTGGLGITELHLLMTDVEPPERETAIYINEDSNRRARRSLVSVGIHEEEGFIGLFPGSNYPSRRWPEENFAVLANLIQKKLKTKVVIFGGVDDLERANRILRLMNIPSISLAGKTSLLELAALLKRCNLFITNDTGPLHIACAVKTPTITLAGPAWIGPYGPGHFLLVSKLPCIGCPKFTCQDHTCMTLITPEAVLISIEILRELRKEVRDEALIKRLLSLPPLQKIEILYSGDKPPGKLFALAPLMKVRSTPEIIKEVVVSFAGLNVWGIKSDREPRFSGEEILKRIEQDFLIEHREGLIRELKKTSQDLKELQRFCQEGSSLSGEIRRGEEGKEEVFKKLSQIRYRIRSLPIFSVIEYLSPALGVDSNQEDSAWELYETALATITKIIDNIIELV
;
A
#
# COMPACT_ATOMS: atom_id res chain seq x y z
N MET A 1 -28.27 33.35 28.51
CA MET A 1 -28.14 33.63 27.07
C MET A 1 -27.07 32.70 26.52
N ASN A 2 -27.43 31.75 25.66
CA ASN A 2 -26.42 30.99 24.93
C ASN A 2 -25.72 31.98 23.98
N ARG A 3 -24.40 32.11 24.08
CA ARG A 3 -23.61 32.92 23.13
C ARG A 3 -23.86 32.38 21.73
N ASP A 4 -24.19 33.28 20.80
CA ASP A 4 -24.31 32.95 19.39
C ASP A 4 -22.92 33.00 18.76
N LEU A 5 -22.13 31.96 19.05
CA LEU A 5 -20.75 31.83 18.58
C LEU A 5 -20.65 31.96 17.06
N PHE A 6 -21.68 31.52 16.32
CA PHE A 6 -21.65 31.61 14.86
C PHE A 6 -21.67 33.06 14.40
N SER A 7 -22.63 33.86 14.89
CA SER A 7 -22.72 35.28 14.56
C SER A 7 -21.50 36.07 15.04
N GLU A 8 -21.00 35.78 16.25
CA GLU A 8 -19.81 36.42 16.82
C GLU A 8 -18.55 36.14 15.96
N ASN A 9 -18.28 34.86 15.67
CA ASN A 9 -17.15 34.46 14.83
C ASN A 9 -17.27 34.99 13.41
N LEU A 10 -18.48 34.95 12.83
CA LEU A 10 -18.73 35.43 11.47
C LEU A 10 -18.53 36.94 11.38
N GLN A 11 -18.91 37.70 12.41
CA GLN A 11 -18.66 39.14 12.46
C GLN A 11 -17.16 39.45 12.54
N SER A 12 -16.39 38.73 13.35
CA SER A 12 -14.93 38.91 13.42
C SER A 12 -14.25 38.49 12.12
N LEU A 13 -14.67 37.37 11.50
CA LEU A 13 -14.19 36.95 10.19
C LEU A 13 -14.53 37.99 9.10
N ARG A 14 -15.74 38.55 9.09
CA ARG A 14 -16.18 39.54 8.09
C ARG A 14 -15.36 40.83 8.12
N LYS A 15 -14.83 41.21 9.28
CA LYS A 15 -13.88 42.34 9.39
C LYS A 15 -12.53 42.04 8.74
N ARG A 16 -12.11 40.78 8.74
CA ARG A 16 -10.82 40.32 8.21
C ARG A 16 -10.88 39.95 6.73
N ASP A 17 -11.91 39.21 6.35
CA ASP A 17 -12.15 38.68 5.01
C ASP A 17 -13.66 38.60 4.76
N SER A 18 -14.21 39.66 4.18
CA SER A 18 -15.64 39.77 3.90
C SER A 18 -16.11 38.74 2.86
N ILE A 19 -15.24 38.34 1.94
CA ILE A 19 -15.55 37.38 0.86
C ILE A 19 -15.66 35.98 1.44
N LEU A 20 -14.69 35.55 2.24
CA LEU A 20 -14.75 34.27 2.93
C LEU A 20 -15.93 34.22 3.91
N ALA A 21 -16.20 35.31 4.65
CA ALA A 21 -17.36 35.38 5.53
C ALA A 21 -18.68 35.20 4.76
N GLU A 22 -18.84 35.85 3.61
CA GLU A 22 -20.03 35.71 2.75
C GLU A 22 -20.16 34.29 2.19
N ARG A 23 -19.05 33.68 1.75
CA ARG A 23 -19.02 32.28 1.30
C ARG A 23 -19.42 31.31 2.41
N VAL A 24 -18.86 31.49 3.61
CA VAL A 24 -19.22 30.70 4.79
C VAL A 24 -20.70 30.91 5.09
N GLU A 25 -21.20 32.14 5.10
CA GLU A 25 -22.60 32.49 5.39
C GLU A 25 -23.59 31.82 4.42
N LYS A 26 -23.28 31.89 3.11
CA LYS A 26 -24.07 31.32 2.00
C LYS A 26 -23.92 29.81 1.83
N SER A 27 -22.87 29.20 2.38
CA SER A 27 -22.68 27.76 2.26
C SER A 27 -23.82 26.98 2.93
N LEU A 28 -24.41 26.04 2.17
CA LEU A 28 -25.41 25.12 2.70
C LEU A 28 -24.72 24.18 3.68
N PHE A 29 -25.05 24.32 4.96
CA PHE A 29 -24.55 23.40 5.98
C PHE A 29 -25.20 22.03 5.78
N LEU A 30 -24.44 21.09 5.22
CA LEU A 30 -24.86 19.70 5.07
C LEU A 30 -24.80 19.00 6.43
N ALA A 31 -25.81 19.23 7.29
CA ALA A 31 -25.87 18.71 8.66
C ALA A 31 -25.74 17.17 8.76
N GLN A 32 -25.97 16.44 7.67
CA GLN A 32 -25.87 14.98 7.62
C GLN A 32 -24.43 14.47 7.40
N ARG A 33 -23.52 15.33 6.94
CA ARG A 33 -22.13 14.95 6.59
C ARG A 33 -21.17 15.10 7.76
N ILE A 34 -21.49 15.99 8.70
CA ILE A 34 -20.67 16.32 9.87
C ILE A 34 -21.51 16.13 11.14
N GLU A 35 -21.15 15.13 11.92
CA GLU A 35 -21.71 14.83 13.23
C GLU A 35 -20.88 15.53 14.33
N ILE A 36 -21.44 16.56 14.98
CA ILE A 36 -20.79 17.20 16.13
C ILE A 36 -21.15 16.45 17.41
N LEU A 37 -20.12 16.03 18.16
CA LEU A 37 -20.25 15.22 19.37
C LEU A 37 -19.59 15.93 20.56
N PRO A 38 -20.13 15.85 21.78
CA PRO A 38 -19.39 16.24 22.97
C PRO A 38 -18.34 15.17 23.30
N SER A 39 -17.12 15.60 23.60
CA SER A 39 -16.11 14.72 24.23
C SER A 39 -16.50 14.40 25.67
N LYS A 40 -15.84 13.40 26.29
CA LYS A 40 -16.06 13.07 27.71
C LYS A 40 -15.75 14.24 28.65
N LYS A 41 -14.90 15.19 28.24
CA LYS A 41 -14.59 16.42 28.99
C LYS A 41 -15.46 17.62 28.60
N GLY A 42 -16.44 17.44 27.72
CA GLY A 42 -17.43 18.44 27.32
C GLY A 42 -17.03 19.34 26.15
N ALA A 43 -15.75 19.35 25.74
CA ALA A 43 -15.32 20.07 24.55
C ALA A 43 -15.86 19.41 23.27
N PRO A 44 -16.23 20.17 22.22
CA PRO A 44 -16.78 19.60 21.00
C PRO A 44 -15.72 18.85 20.19
N THR A 45 -16.10 17.68 19.68
CA THR A 45 -15.41 16.95 18.61
C THR A 45 -16.36 16.81 17.41
N ALA A 46 -15.84 16.35 16.27
CA ALA A 46 -16.59 16.15 15.05
C ALA A 46 -16.23 14.81 14.42
N ARG A 47 -17.22 14.20 13.76
CA ARG A 47 -17.04 13.07 12.85
C ARG A 47 -17.56 13.46 11.48
N MET A 48 -16.76 13.24 10.44
CA MET A 48 -17.14 13.52 9.05
C MET A 48 -16.80 12.31 8.20
N ASP A 49 -17.74 11.86 7.37
CA ASP A 49 -17.59 10.68 6.50
C ASP A 49 -17.01 9.44 7.24
N GLY A 50 -17.44 9.23 8.49
CA GLY A 50 -17.01 8.11 9.36
C GLY A 50 -15.69 8.33 10.11
N ILE A 51 -14.93 9.39 9.79
CA ILE A 51 -13.65 9.70 10.41
C ILE A 51 -13.86 10.64 11.61
N LEU A 52 -13.38 10.22 12.79
CA LEU A 52 -13.36 11.07 13.98
C LEU A 52 -12.21 12.07 13.88
N LEU A 53 -12.53 13.37 13.94
CA LEU A 53 -11.57 14.46 13.71
C LEU A 53 -10.76 14.86 14.93
N HIS A 54 -11.33 14.70 16.12
CA HIS A 54 -10.66 14.98 17.40
C HIS A 54 -11.04 13.95 18.46
N SER A 55 -10.23 13.81 19.48
CA SER A 55 -10.36 12.89 20.59
C SER A 55 -11.76 12.92 21.19
N SER A 56 -12.37 11.73 21.31
CA SER A 56 -13.65 11.57 22.00
C SER A 56 -13.53 11.74 23.52
N TYR A 57 -12.31 11.77 24.06
CA TYR A 57 -12.05 11.95 25.48
C TYR A 57 -11.76 13.42 25.83
N ASP A 58 -10.75 14.02 25.20
CA ASP A 58 -10.28 15.38 25.44
C ASP A 58 -9.54 15.95 24.19
N PRO A 59 -10.24 16.71 23.33
CA PRO A 59 -9.67 17.35 22.15
C PRO A 59 -8.54 18.35 22.43
N PHE A 60 -8.61 19.09 23.54
CA PHE A 60 -7.60 20.10 23.86
C PHE A 60 -6.28 19.43 24.28
N LEU A 61 -6.34 18.35 25.06
CA LEU A 61 -5.15 17.59 25.43
C LEU A 61 -4.49 16.93 24.21
N GLU A 62 -5.29 16.43 23.25
CA GLU A 62 -4.77 15.92 21.98
C GLU A 62 -4.07 17.01 21.18
N ALA A 63 -4.70 18.17 21.00
CA ALA A 63 -4.11 19.32 20.32
C ALA A 63 -2.80 19.75 20.98
N ASN A 64 -2.76 19.80 22.31
CA ASN A 64 -1.56 20.14 23.08
C ASN A 64 -0.40 19.16 22.78
N ARG A 65 -0.66 17.85 22.89
CA ARG A 65 0.30 16.78 22.59
C ARG A 65 0.73 16.74 21.13
N MET A 66 -0.15 17.15 20.21
CA MET A 66 0.18 17.26 18.80
C MET A 66 1.18 18.40 18.59
N VAL A 67 0.90 19.57 19.16
CA VAL A 67 1.73 20.76 19.03
C VAL A 67 3.09 20.58 19.72
N ASP A 68 3.17 19.85 20.83
CA ASP A 68 4.43 19.54 21.54
C ASP A 68 5.47 18.79 20.69
N LYS A 69 5.05 18.20 19.57
CA LYS A 69 5.96 17.50 18.64
C LYS A 69 6.75 18.47 17.74
N PHE A 70 6.35 19.73 17.69
CA PHE A 70 6.90 20.72 16.76
C PHE A 70 7.58 21.87 17.50
N GLU A 71 8.72 22.31 17.00
CA GLU A 71 9.38 23.51 17.47
C GLU A 71 8.76 24.74 16.79
N LEU A 72 7.91 25.47 17.52
CA LEU A 72 7.20 26.65 16.99
C LEU A 72 8.02 27.94 17.05
N LYS A 73 9.15 27.93 17.76
CA LYS A 73 10.02 29.10 17.93
C LYS A 73 10.94 29.30 16.73
N ASP A 74 11.37 30.55 16.54
CA ASP A 74 12.26 30.96 15.45
C ASP A 74 11.68 30.60 14.06
N LYS A 75 10.35 30.63 13.94
CA LYS A 75 9.62 30.45 12.68
C LYS A 75 9.09 31.79 12.21
N GLU A 76 9.26 32.07 10.94
CA GLU A 76 8.68 33.25 10.28
C GLU A 76 7.30 32.92 9.71
N LEU A 77 7.06 31.67 9.29
CA LEU A 77 5.76 31.21 8.78
C LEU A 77 5.47 29.77 9.20
N ILE A 78 4.27 29.52 9.71
CA ILE A 78 3.73 28.18 10.00
C ILE A 78 2.55 27.94 9.05
N ILE A 79 2.51 26.78 8.39
CA ILE A 79 1.38 26.39 7.54
C ILE A 79 0.74 25.14 8.13
N VAL A 80 -0.57 25.20 8.38
CA VAL A 80 -1.37 24.09 8.88
C VAL A 80 -2.31 23.58 7.78
N PHE A 81 -2.17 22.31 7.43
CA PHE A 81 -3.11 21.60 6.56
C PHE A 81 -4.16 20.86 7.38
N GLY A 82 -5.42 21.22 7.18
CA GLY A 82 -6.56 20.71 7.92
C GLY A 82 -6.83 21.52 9.17
N PHE A 83 -7.99 22.18 9.21
CA PHE A 83 -8.48 22.94 10.36
C PHE A 83 -9.28 22.06 11.32
N GLY A 84 -10.09 21.12 10.80
CA GLY A 84 -10.98 20.32 11.65
C GLY A 84 -11.97 21.24 12.40
N LEU A 85 -11.91 21.24 13.73
CA LEU A 85 -12.64 22.22 14.57
C LEU A 85 -11.72 23.33 15.12
N GLY A 86 -10.42 23.32 14.80
CA GLY A 86 -9.47 24.37 15.14
C GLY A 86 -8.71 24.18 16.46
N HIS A 87 -8.89 23.07 17.19
CA HIS A 87 -8.23 22.87 18.51
C HIS A 87 -6.70 23.03 18.46
N HIS A 88 -6.03 22.42 17.48
CA HIS A 88 -4.59 22.53 17.29
C HIS A 88 -4.17 23.91 16.76
N VAL A 89 -4.95 24.53 15.89
CA VAL A 89 -4.69 25.88 15.37
C VAL A 89 -4.74 26.91 16.50
N ILE A 90 -5.70 26.77 17.42
CA ILE A 90 -5.80 27.61 18.62
C ILE A 90 -4.52 27.49 19.45
N GLU A 91 -4.03 26.28 19.65
CA GLU A 91 -2.85 26.03 20.47
C GLU A 91 -1.56 26.54 19.80
N ILE A 92 -1.44 26.41 18.48
CA ILE A 92 -0.33 26.98 17.70
C ILE A 92 -0.34 28.52 17.81
N ALA A 93 -1.50 29.14 17.56
CA ALA A 93 -1.63 30.59 17.58
C ALA A 93 -1.30 31.21 18.95
N LYS A 94 -1.52 30.48 20.05
CA LYS A 94 -1.15 30.90 21.41
C LYS A 94 0.35 30.79 21.71
N ARG A 95 1.07 29.92 21.00
CA ARG A 95 2.47 29.56 21.29
C ARG A 95 3.48 30.08 20.27
N MET A 96 3.03 30.51 19.09
CA MET A 96 3.90 31.07 18.06
C MET A 96 4.51 32.40 18.49
N ASP A 97 5.73 32.69 18.04
CA ASP A 97 6.44 33.92 18.39
C ASP A 97 5.73 35.16 17.79
N GLN A 98 6.02 36.35 18.31
CA GLN A 98 5.36 37.60 17.88
C GLN A 98 5.62 37.95 16.41
N GLY A 99 6.71 37.47 15.83
CA GLY A 99 7.07 37.68 14.41
C GLY A 99 6.55 36.61 13.44
N THR A 100 5.93 35.54 13.95
CA THR A 100 5.49 34.39 13.13
C THR A 100 4.11 34.66 12.51
N GLU A 101 3.97 34.39 11.21
CA GLU A 101 2.68 34.27 10.54
C GLU A 101 2.17 32.82 10.56
N LEU A 102 0.85 32.63 10.58
CA LEU A 102 0.19 31.33 10.56
C LEU A 102 -0.82 31.27 9.41
N LEU A 103 -0.60 30.37 8.45
CA LEU A 103 -1.52 30.09 7.36
C LEU A 103 -2.27 28.77 7.62
N VAL A 104 -3.59 28.82 7.59
CA VAL A 104 -4.44 27.66 7.80
C VAL A 104 -5.16 27.32 6.50
N ILE A 105 -5.00 26.07 6.06
CA ILE A 105 -5.59 25.56 4.82
C ILE A 105 -6.62 24.48 5.18
N GLU A 106 -7.87 24.65 4.77
CA GLU A 106 -8.94 23.67 5.00
C GLU A 106 -9.79 23.50 3.73
N PRO A 107 -9.71 22.35 3.04
CA PRO A 107 -10.45 22.13 1.80
C PRO A 107 -11.97 22.06 1.99
N HIS A 108 -12.47 21.81 3.20
CA HIS A 108 -13.91 21.63 3.46
C HIS A 108 -14.55 22.88 4.08
N LEU A 109 -15.25 23.68 3.26
CA LEU A 109 -15.94 24.90 3.68
C LEU A 109 -17.06 24.64 4.70
N ASP A 110 -17.76 23.51 4.56
CA ASP A 110 -18.81 23.04 5.48
C ASP A 110 -18.25 22.66 6.86
N LEU A 111 -17.07 22.03 6.91
CA LEU A 111 -16.36 21.72 8.14
C LEU A 111 -15.89 22.99 8.86
N PHE A 112 -15.33 23.95 8.12
CA PHE A 112 -14.96 25.26 8.66
C PHE A 112 -16.18 25.98 9.25
N ARG A 113 -17.31 26.02 8.53
CA ARG A 113 -18.58 26.56 9.05
C ARG A 113 -19.04 25.85 10.32
N ALA A 114 -18.89 24.53 10.39
CA ALA A 114 -19.24 23.75 11.58
C ALA A 114 -18.43 24.21 12.81
N ALA A 115 -17.14 24.48 12.62
CA ALA A 115 -16.26 24.99 13.67
C ALA A 115 -16.72 26.36 14.18
N LEU A 116 -17.05 27.30 13.29
CA LEU A 116 -17.56 28.63 13.68
C LEU A 116 -18.83 28.56 14.54
N LYS A 117 -19.65 27.52 14.39
CA LYS A 117 -20.87 27.33 15.20
C LYS A 117 -20.61 26.79 16.60
N ARG A 118 -19.44 26.19 16.84
CA ARG A 118 -19.19 25.33 18.01
C ARG A 118 -17.99 25.75 18.85
N MET A 119 -17.09 26.52 18.27
CA MET A 119 -15.85 26.96 18.90
C MET A 119 -15.83 28.48 18.98
N ASP A 120 -15.25 29.05 20.03
CA ASP A 120 -14.93 30.47 20.08
C ASP A 120 -13.61 30.69 19.32
N LEU A 121 -13.70 31.25 18.11
CA LEU A 121 -12.61 31.40 17.15
C LEU A 121 -12.31 32.88 16.86
N ALA A 122 -13.05 33.81 17.47
CA ALA A 122 -12.95 35.24 17.20
C ALA A 122 -11.51 35.75 17.32
N PHE A 123 -10.77 35.26 18.32
CA PHE A 123 -9.37 35.65 18.55
C PHE A 123 -8.43 35.25 17.39
N LEU A 124 -8.74 34.19 16.64
CA LEU A 124 -7.96 33.81 15.46
C LEU A 124 -8.19 34.81 14.33
N PHE A 125 -9.42 35.31 14.16
CA PHE A 125 -9.76 36.27 13.11
C PHE A 125 -9.30 37.70 13.44
N GLU A 126 -9.23 38.03 14.73
CA GLU A 126 -8.69 39.31 15.22
C GLU A 126 -7.16 39.36 15.15
N ASN A 127 -6.49 38.21 15.13
CA ASN A 127 -5.05 38.15 14.97
C ASN A 127 -4.65 38.30 13.49
N GLU A 128 -4.14 39.46 13.11
CA GLU A 128 -3.75 39.77 11.72
C GLU A 128 -2.70 38.80 11.14
N ARG A 129 -1.93 38.14 12.00
CA ARG A 129 -0.90 37.16 11.61
C ARG A 129 -1.47 35.79 11.27
N VAL A 130 -2.75 35.53 11.58
CA VAL A 130 -3.43 34.29 11.20
C VAL A 130 -4.21 34.53 9.91
N ARG A 131 -3.95 33.72 8.89
CA ARG A 131 -4.59 33.77 7.57
C ARG A 131 -5.24 32.44 7.24
N PHE A 132 -6.33 32.46 6.48
CA PHE A 132 -7.13 31.29 6.15
C PHE A 132 -7.27 31.13 4.64
N SER A 133 -7.16 29.89 4.14
CA SER A 133 -7.52 29.48 2.79
C SER A 133 -8.49 28.30 2.90
N ILE A 134 -9.76 28.54 2.57
CA ILE A 134 -10.86 27.61 2.85
C ILE A 134 -11.62 27.28 1.57
N GLY A 135 -11.90 25.98 1.34
CA GLY A 135 -12.63 25.51 0.17
C GLY A 135 -11.82 25.64 -1.13
N GLU A 136 -12.50 25.80 -2.27
CA GLU A 136 -11.91 25.88 -3.62
C GLU A 136 -11.11 27.17 -3.93
N ASP A 137 -10.86 28.02 -2.94
CA ASP A 137 -10.14 29.29 -3.12
C ASP A 137 -8.63 29.09 -3.07
N ILE A 138 -8.13 28.45 -4.12
CA ILE A 138 -6.71 28.18 -4.36
C ILE A 138 -6.00 29.42 -4.93
N SER A 139 -6.73 30.32 -5.57
CA SER A 139 -6.17 31.56 -6.12
C SER A 139 -5.56 32.48 -5.06
N GLY A 140 -6.08 32.46 -3.83
CA GLY A 140 -5.47 33.15 -2.69
C GLY A 140 -4.07 32.64 -2.33
N LEU A 141 -3.82 31.33 -2.47
CA LEU A 141 -2.52 30.71 -2.20
C LEU A 141 -1.46 31.17 -3.21
N ALA A 142 -1.80 31.22 -4.50
CA ALA A 142 -0.87 31.66 -5.55
C ALA A 142 -0.36 33.09 -5.33
N ASN A 143 -1.20 33.98 -4.81
CA ASN A 143 -0.83 35.36 -4.48
C ASN A 143 -0.01 35.47 -3.18
N LEU A 144 -0.26 34.60 -2.20
CA LEU A 144 0.46 34.59 -0.92
C LEU A 144 1.94 34.21 -1.08
N PHE A 145 2.23 33.26 -1.98
CA PHE A 145 3.61 32.82 -2.23
C PHE A 145 4.38 33.74 -3.19
N ASN A 146 3.71 34.69 -3.86
CA ASN A 146 4.40 35.73 -4.66
C ASN A 146 5.03 36.85 -3.82
N ASP A 147 4.80 36.86 -2.50
CA ASP A 147 5.39 37.84 -1.59
C ASP A 147 6.84 37.45 -1.23
N GLU A 148 7.83 38.26 -1.62
CA GLU A 148 9.27 37.96 -1.45
C GLU A 148 9.66 37.62 0.00
N LYS A 149 8.90 38.12 1.00
CA LYS A 149 9.12 37.82 2.43
C LYS A 149 8.85 36.35 2.80
N VAL A 150 7.88 35.70 2.16
CA VAL A 150 7.55 34.29 2.42
C VAL A 150 8.66 33.34 1.92
N LEU A 151 9.49 33.81 0.99
CA LEU A 151 10.54 33.02 0.34
C LEU A 151 11.87 32.99 1.12
N SER A 152 12.09 33.91 2.05
CA SER A 152 13.26 33.95 2.94
C SER A 152 13.02 33.30 4.31
N ALA A 153 11.77 32.92 4.61
CA ALA A 153 11.31 32.58 5.95
C ALA A 153 11.72 31.20 6.48
N HIS A 154 12.01 31.12 7.79
CA HIS A 154 12.05 29.86 8.54
C HIS A 154 10.63 29.26 8.63
N LEU A 155 10.34 28.27 7.77
CA LEU A 155 9.01 27.69 7.58
C LEU A 155 8.81 26.37 8.35
N LEU A 156 7.59 26.15 8.86
CA LEU A 156 7.16 24.89 9.48
C LEU A 156 5.82 24.42 8.89
N LEU A 157 5.75 23.15 8.46
CA LEU A 157 4.54 22.52 7.97
C LEU A 157 3.92 21.59 9.03
N ILE A 158 2.61 21.70 9.25
CA ILE A 158 1.88 20.87 10.21
C ILE A 158 0.65 20.29 9.52
N GLU A 159 0.55 18.97 9.52
CA GLU A 159 -0.59 18.25 8.97
C GLU A 159 -1.52 17.73 10.07
N HIS A 160 -2.81 18.04 9.98
CA HIS A 160 -3.85 17.43 10.80
C HIS A 160 -4.31 16.11 10.16
N SER A 161 -3.70 15.00 10.55
CA SER A 161 -3.90 13.69 9.92
C SER A 161 -5.38 13.25 9.78
N PRO A 162 -6.30 13.52 10.72
CA PRO A 162 -7.72 13.21 10.51
C PRO A 162 -8.36 14.01 9.37
N SER A 163 -8.05 15.31 9.24
CA SER A 163 -8.52 16.15 8.13
C SER A 163 -7.89 15.74 6.81
N ALA A 164 -6.60 15.36 6.81
CA ALA A 164 -5.91 14.89 5.62
C ALA A 164 -6.56 13.65 4.98
N LYS A 165 -7.13 12.76 5.82
CA LYS A 165 -7.85 11.56 5.34
C LYS A 165 -9.20 11.87 4.69
N LEU A 166 -9.75 13.08 4.89
CA LEU A 166 -11.02 13.50 4.27
C LEU A 166 -10.85 13.96 2.82
N SER A 167 -9.65 14.39 2.42
CA SER A 167 -9.41 15.00 1.11
C SER A 167 -8.59 14.07 0.20
N GLN A 168 -9.19 13.59 -0.89
CA GLN A 168 -8.46 12.93 -1.99
C GLN A 168 -7.52 13.90 -2.73
N ASP A 169 -7.78 15.21 -2.61
CA ASP A 169 -7.07 16.31 -3.28
C ASP A 169 -5.93 16.92 -2.46
N HIS A 170 -5.60 16.34 -1.30
CA HIS A 170 -4.53 16.85 -0.45
C HIS A 170 -3.19 16.90 -1.21
N SER A 171 -2.92 15.86 -2.01
CA SER A 171 -1.79 15.80 -2.93
C SER A 171 -1.87 16.83 -4.05
N LEU A 172 -3.08 17.18 -4.52
CA LEU A 172 -3.32 18.20 -5.56
C LEU A 172 -3.01 19.61 -5.07
N TYR A 173 -3.34 19.96 -3.82
CA TYR A 173 -2.96 21.25 -3.22
C TYR A 173 -1.45 21.38 -3.06
N ILE A 174 -0.78 20.33 -2.57
CA ILE A 174 0.68 20.27 -2.48
C ILE A 174 1.29 20.36 -3.90
N ASN A 175 0.75 19.63 -4.87
CA ASN A 175 1.21 19.68 -6.26
C ASN A 175 0.97 21.05 -6.92
N HIS A 176 -0.12 21.73 -6.59
CA HIS A 176 -0.40 23.08 -7.09
C HIS A 176 0.57 24.11 -6.50
N LEU A 177 0.85 24.04 -5.19
CA LEU A 177 1.93 24.79 -4.54
C LEU A 177 3.30 24.53 -5.19
N LEU A 178 3.54 23.29 -5.63
CA LEU A 178 4.74 22.88 -6.36
C LEU A 178 4.70 23.17 -7.87
N SER A 179 3.58 23.67 -8.43
CA SER A 179 3.46 23.98 -9.86
C SER A 179 3.87 25.42 -10.21
N GLY A 180 3.92 26.33 -9.22
CA GLY A 180 4.37 27.71 -9.38
C GLY A 180 5.85 27.86 -9.78
N ASN A 181 6.20 29.01 -10.37
CA ASN A 181 7.55 29.33 -10.89
C ASN A 181 8.62 29.59 -9.81
N GLN A 182 8.49 29.03 -8.61
CA GLN A 182 9.29 29.41 -7.45
C GLN A 182 10.29 28.33 -7.04
N THR A 183 11.56 28.63 -7.25
CA THR A 183 12.67 27.65 -7.24
C THR A 183 13.18 27.31 -5.83
N HIS A 184 12.94 28.17 -4.84
CA HIS A 184 13.43 28.01 -3.46
C HIS A 184 12.44 27.32 -2.51
N LEU A 185 11.13 27.60 -2.60
CA LEU A 185 10.08 26.88 -1.85
C LEU A 185 10.04 25.39 -2.23
N LYS A 186 10.20 25.10 -3.53
CA LYS A 186 10.43 23.75 -4.06
C LYS A 186 11.62 23.08 -3.37
N LYS A 187 12.73 23.79 -3.21
CA LYS A 187 13.97 23.25 -2.63
C LYS A 187 13.83 22.81 -1.17
N ARG A 188 12.92 23.41 -0.39
CA ARG A 188 12.69 23.10 1.03
C ARG A 188 11.53 22.11 1.25
N LEU A 189 10.47 22.14 0.43
CA LEU A 189 9.48 21.05 0.37
C LEU A 189 10.13 19.73 -0.07
N LEU A 190 11.10 19.80 -0.98
CA LEU A 190 11.97 18.67 -1.35
C LEU A 190 12.78 18.09 -0.16
N LEU A 191 12.92 18.77 1.00
CA LEU A 191 13.62 18.22 2.17
C LEU A 191 12.71 17.44 3.14
N GLU A 192 11.39 17.64 3.09
CA GLU A 192 10.41 16.89 3.91
C GLU A 192 9.75 15.74 3.13
N LEU A 193 9.87 15.76 1.80
CA LEU A 193 9.47 14.67 0.94
C LEU A 193 10.37 13.45 1.15
N ASN A 194 9.77 12.27 1.20
CA ASN A 194 10.55 11.05 1.26
C ASN A 194 11.37 10.90 -0.04
N GLU A 195 12.38 10.03 0.03
CA GLU A 195 13.28 9.74 -1.10
C GLU A 195 12.57 9.39 -2.41
N ASP A 196 11.39 8.76 -2.36
CA ASP A 196 10.64 8.38 -3.56
C ASP A 196 9.93 9.58 -4.19
N ASP A 197 9.33 10.45 -3.38
CA ASP A 197 8.63 11.67 -3.84
C ASP A 197 9.62 12.69 -4.44
N LEU A 198 10.80 12.82 -3.82
CA LEU A 198 11.92 13.62 -4.31
C LEU A 198 12.33 13.25 -5.73
N LEU A 199 12.51 11.94 -5.94
CA LEU A 199 12.91 11.40 -7.22
C LEU A 199 11.78 11.49 -8.25
N GLN A 200 10.53 11.25 -7.82
CA GLN A 200 9.35 11.43 -8.67
C GLN A 200 9.26 12.87 -9.19
N LEU A 201 9.36 13.88 -8.32
CA LEU A 201 9.34 15.29 -8.73
C LEU A 201 10.50 15.67 -9.66
N LEU A 202 11.66 15.02 -9.51
CA LEU A 202 12.78 15.22 -10.43
C LEU A 202 12.45 14.65 -11.82
N ILE A 203 11.90 13.43 -11.88
CA ILE A 203 11.46 12.79 -13.12
C ILE A 203 10.35 13.62 -13.78
N GLU A 204 9.33 14.05 -13.02
CA GLU A 204 8.23 14.89 -13.50
C GLU A 204 8.75 16.26 -13.98
N GLY A 205 9.56 16.94 -13.17
CA GLY A 205 10.08 18.27 -13.47
C GLY A 205 11.07 18.33 -14.64
N LEU A 206 11.64 17.20 -15.05
CA LEU A 206 12.44 17.08 -16.26
C LEU A 206 11.59 17.13 -17.53
N PHE A 207 10.36 16.64 -17.49
CA PHE A 207 9.56 16.37 -18.69
C PHE A 207 8.20 17.06 -18.70
N PHE A 208 7.80 17.77 -17.64
CA PHE A 208 6.59 18.61 -17.62
C PHE A 208 6.60 19.70 -18.71
N LYS A 209 7.78 20.23 -19.09
CA LYS A 209 7.90 21.18 -20.21
C LYS A 209 7.72 20.54 -21.60
N ASN A 210 7.83 19.21 -21.69
CA ASN A 210 7.78 18.44 -22.93
C ASN A 210 6.84 17.23 -22.77
N TRP A 211 5.70 17.40 -22.08
CA TRP A 211 4.77 16.32 -21.80
C TRP A 211 4.41 15.58 -23.11
N PRO A 212 4.73 14.28 -23.23
CA PRO A 212 4.50 13.59 -24.49
C PRO A 212 3.01 13.46 -24.78
N ASN A 213 2.62 13.82 -26.00
CA ASN A 213 1.27 13.69 -26.57
C ASN A 213 0.81 12.23 -26.78
N GLN A 214 1.28 11.24 -26.01
CA GLN A 214 0.70 9.90 -26.08
C GLN A 214 -0.70 9.94 -25.46
N LYS A 215 -1.69 10.25 -26.29
CA LYS A 215 -3.09 10.15 -25.93
C LYS A 215 -3.43 8.68 -25.69
N ILE A 216 -3.40 8.24 -24.44
CA ILE A 216 -4.00 6.97 -24.04
C ILE A 216 -5.49 7.13 -24.31
N LYS A 217 -5.98 6.39 -25.30
CA LYS A 217 -7.42 6.33 -25.56
C LYS A 217 -8.01 5.42 -24.49
N LEU A 218 -9.02 5.89 -23.76
CA LEU A 218 -9.71 5.14 -22.69
C LEU A 218 -10.20 3.74 -23.12
N ARG A 219 -10.41 3.52 -24.42
CA ARG A 219 -10.72 2.19 -24.99
C ARG A 219 -9.58 1.16 -24.93
N ASN A 220 -8.38 1.56 -24.51
CA ASN A 220 -7.17 0.71 -24.44
C ASN A 220 -6.75 0.38 -22.99
N ILE A 221 -7.58 0.65 -21.98
CA ILE A 221 -7.28 0.37 -20.57
C ILE A 221 -7.08 -1.14 -20.32
N PHE A 222 -7.77 -1.97 -21.11
CA PHE A 222 -7.55 -3.41 -21.17
C PHE A 222 -6.94 -3.75 -22.52
N THR A 223 -5.86 -4.52 -22.52
CA THR A 223 -5.19 -4.95 -23.75
C THR A 223 -5.27 -6.47 -23.90
N THR A 224 -5.28 -6.89 -25.17
CA THR A 224 -5.19 -8.28 -25.58
C THR A 224 -3.72 -8.65 -25.70
N PRO A 225 -3.23 -9.75 -25.09
CA PRO A 225 -1.91 -10.26 -25.42
C PRO A 225 -1.81 -10.54 -26.90
N LYS A 226 -0.81 -9.91 -27.54
CA LYS A 226 -0.37 -10.37 -28.85
C LYS A 226 0.14 -11.80 -28.73
N PRO A 227 0.01 -12.59 -29.81
CA PRO A 227 0.52 -13.96 -29.82
C PRO A 227 2.04 -14.02 -29.60
N GLU A 228 2.78 -12.97 -29.99
CA GLU A 228 4.23 -12.93 -29.88
C GLU A 228 4.76 -11.54 -29.49
N TYR A 229 5.84 -11.52 -28.71
CA TYR A 229 6.70 -10.37 -28.44
C TYR A 229 8.16 -10.79 -28.62
N LYS A 230 9.02 -9.94 -29.18
CA LYS A 230 10.44 -10.26 -29.37
C LYS A 230 11.31 -9.71 -28.26
N ARG A 231 10.99 -8.54 -27.72
CA ARG A 231 11.72 -7.91 -26.61
C ARG A 231 10.78 -7.43 -25.52
N ILE A 232 10.95 -7.96 -24.32
CA ILE A 232 10.12 -7.71 -23.16
C ILE A 232 10.96 -7.06 -22.06
N LEU A 233 10.49 -5.94 -21.51
CA LEU A 233 11.05 -5.32 -20.31
C LEU A 233 10.09 -5.48 -19.15
N LEU A 234 10.51 -6.19 -18.11
CA LEU A 234 9.83 -6.19 -16.81
C LEU A 234 10.34 -5.02 -15.96
N ILE A 235 9.47 -4.33 -15.23
CA ILE A 235 9.83 -3.31 -14.24
C ILE A 235 9.41 -3.82 -12.86
N GLN A 236 10.39 -3.98 -11.97
CA GLN A 236 10.18 -4.27 -10.55
C GLN A 236 11.20 -3.49 -9.71
N LEU A 237 10.79 -2.31 -9.24
CA LEU A 237 11.61 -1.38 -8.46
C LEU A 237 11.36 -1.47 -6.94
N ALA A 238 10.65 -2.52 -6.50
CA ALA A 238 10.30 -2.74 -5.11
C ALA A 238 11.45 -3.37 -4.29
N SER A 239 11.09 -3.86 -3.11
CA SER A 239 12.01 -4.43 -2.13
C SER A 239 12.53 -5.82 -2.55
N ILE A 240 13.45 -6.36 -1.75
CA ILE A 240 14.02 -7.70 -1.93
C ILE A 240 12.92 -8.76 -2.14
N GLY A 241 11.86 -8.73 -1.33
CA GLY A 241 10.79 -9.74 -1.40
C GLY A 241 10.07 -9.73 -2.74
N ASP A 242 9.65 -8.55 -3.20
CA ASP A 242 8.92 -8.37 -4.45
C ASP A 242 9.71 -8.83 -5.68
N VAL A 243 11.03 -8.57 -5.70
CA VAL A 243 11.91 -9.04 -6.77
C VAL A 243 12.00 -10.57 -6.77
N VAL A 244 12.13 -11.19 -5.60
CA VAL A 244 12.16 -12.65 -5.47
C VAL A 244 10.82 -13.27 -5.91
N TYR A 245 9.69 -12.70 -5.51
CA TYR A 245 8.35 -13.12 -5.96
C TYR A 245 8.11 -12.97 -7.47
N THR A 246 8.96 -12.20 -8.16
CA THR A 246 8.87 -12.05 -9.61
C THR A 246 9.58 -13.20 -10.35
N THR A 247 10.47 -13.96 -9.69
CA THR A 247 11.33 -14.95 -10.36
C THR A 247 10.60 -16.01 -11.19
N PRO A 248 9.42 -16.54 -10.79
CA PRO A 248 8.70 -17.52 -11.62
C PRO A 248 8.17 -16.91 -12.93
N VAL A 249 7.92 -15.60 -12.97
CA VAL A 249 7.48 -14.90 -14.19
C VAL A 249 8.53 -15.02 -15.29
N PHE A 250 9.82 -15.03 -14.97
CA PHE A 250 10.89 -15.06 -15.97
C PHE A 250 10.83 -16.35 -16.80
N SER A 251 10.71 -17.49 -16.14
CA SER A 251 10.55 -18.78 -16.82
C SER A 251 9.21 -18.89 -17.56
N GLY A 252 8.12 -18.36 -16.97
CA GLY A 252 6.81 -18.33 -17.61
C GLY A 252 6.78 -17.51 -18.90
N LEU A 253 7.49 -16.37 -18.93
CA LEU A 253 7.64 -15.56 -20.15
C LEU A 253 8.44 -16.31 -21.23
N LYS A 254 9.50 -17.03 -20.84
CA LYS A 254 10.29 -17.83 -21.78
C LYS A 254 9.51 -19.00 -22.37
N GLU A 255 8.63 -19.61 -21.59
CA GLU A 255 7.75 -20.68 -22.08
C GLU A 255 6.66 -20.12 -23.02
N ARG A 256 6.02 -19.01 -22.62
CA ARG A 256 4.94 -18.39 -23.40
C ARG A 256 5.43 -17.74 -24.69
N PHE A 257 6.52 -16.99 -24.63
CA PHE A 257 7.06 -16.21 -25.74
C PHE A 257 8.44 -16.77 -26.14
N LYS A 258 8.42 -17.93 -26.81
CA LYS A 258 9.64 -18.65 -27.19
C LYS A 258 10.55 -17.78 -28.06
N GLY A 259 11.80 -17.65 -27.65
CA GLY A 259 12.79 -16.81 -28.34
C GLY A 259 12.74 -15.32 -28.02
N ALA A 260 11.83 -14.86 -27.15
CA ALA A 260 11.81 -13.47 -26.69
C ALA A 260 13.02 -13.17 -25.80
N GLU A 261 13.61 -11.99 -26.00
CA GLU A 261 14.59 -11.39 -25.10
C GLU A 261 13.84 -10.73 -23.91
N CYS A 262 14.08 -11.21 -22.70
CA CYS A 262 13.45 -10.78 -21.46
C CYS A 262 14.48 -10.07 -20.58
N LEU A 263 14.28 -8.76 -20.38
CA LEU A 263 15.11 -7.96 -19.48
C LEU A 263 14.32 -7.54 -18.25
N LEU A 264 15.02 -7.36 -17.13
CA LEU A 264 14.47 -6.79 -15.89
C LEU A 264 15.08 -5.43 -15.60
N LEU A 265 14.23 -4.43 -15.37
CA LEU A 265 14.58 -3.16 -14.72
C LEU A 265 14.30 -3.27 -13.22
N THR A 266 15.35 -3.24 -12.40
CA THR A 266 15.26 -3.30 -10.93
C THR A 266 16.28 -2.38 -10.25
N GLU A 267 16.16 -2.17 -8.95
CA GLU A 267 17.09 -1.35 -8.17
C GLU A 267 18.49 -1.98 -8.11
N ARG A 268 19.53 -1.15 -8.05
CA ARG A 268 20.93 -1.61 -7.93
C ARG A 268 21.12 -2.57 -6.74
N LEU A 269 20.41 -2.34 -5.64
CA LEU A 269 20.47 -3.18 -4.44
C LEU A 269 19.97 -4.60 -4.70
N THR A 270 18.87 -4.77 -5.42
CA THR A 270 18.20 -6.07 -5.63
C THR A 270 18.70 -6.82 -6.86
N ALA A 271 19.29 -6.12 -7.84
CA ALA A 271 19.81 -6.69 -9.07
C ALA A 271 20.70 -7.95 -8.88
N PRO A 272 21.60 -8.03 -7.88
CA PRO A 272 22.42 -9.23 -7.68
C PRO A 272 21.62 -10.51 -7.47
N LEU A 273 20.42 -10.45 -6.88
CA LEU A 273 19.59 -11.62 -6.55
C LEU A 273 19.11 -12.40 -7.78
N VAL A 274 18.95 -11.72 -8.91
CA VAL A 274 18.38 -12.28 -10.14
C VAL A 274 19.35 -12.21 -11.32
N LYS A 275 20.57 -11.69 -11.10
CA LYS A 275 21.62 -11.53 -12.13
C LYS A 275 22.03 -12.83 -12.81
N PHE A 276 21.95 -13.94 -12.10
CA PHE A 276 22.37 -15.26 -12.60
C PHE A 276 21.18 -16.15 -12.97
N ASP A 277 19.96 -15.59 -13.05
CA ASP A 277 18.79 -16.33 -13.50
C ASP A 277 18.92 -16.66 -15.00
N PRO A 278 18.88 -17.94 -15.40
CA PRO A 278 19.05 -18.34 -16.79
C PRO A 278 17.89 -17.92 -17.70
N HIS A 279 16.77 -17.45 -17.14
CA HIS A 279 15.60 -17.02 -17.91
C HIS A 279 15.60 -15.52 -18.21
N LEU A 280 16.58 -14.76 -17.70
CA LEU A 280 16.77 -13.33 -18.02
C LEU A 280 17.96 -13.16 -18.98
N ASP A 281 17.75 -12.41 -20.06
CA ASP A 281 18.82 -12.09 -21.01
C ASP A 281 19.61 -10.83 -20.58
N GLY A 282 19.07 -10.06 -19.64
CA GLY A 282 19.77 -8.92 -19.08
C GLY A 282 19.06 -8.22 -17.93
N ILE A 283 19.82 -7.41 -17.20
CA ILE A 283 19.32 -6.55 -16.13
C ILE A 283 19.71 -5.11 -16.41
N ILE A 284 18.75 -4.20 -16.26
CA ILE A 284 18.95 -2.77 -16.24
C ILE A 284 18.83 -2.32 -14.79
N THR A 285 19.89 -1.70 -14.25
CA THR A 285 19.89 -1.25 -12.86
C THR A 285 19.49 0.21 -12.75
N PHE A 286 18.48 0.50 -11.93
CA PHE A 286 18.15 1.85 -11.50
C PHE A 286 18.89 2.17 -10.19
N ASP A 287 19.53 3.34 -10.11
CA ASP A 287 20.35 3.75 -8.96
C ASP A 287 19.65 4.86 -8.17
N LYS A 288 18.51 4.52 -7.55
CA LYS A 288 17.70 5.49 -6.77
C LYS A 288 18.57 6.27 -5.77
N THR A 289 19.35 5.56 -4.95
CA THR A 289 20.20 6.16 -3.92
C THR A 289 21.26 7.07 -4.52
N GLY A 290 21.90 6.66 -5.62
CA GLY A 290 22.89 7.50 -6.31
C GLY A 290 22.29 8.79 -6.87
N PHE A 291 21.10 8.72 -7.49
CA PHE A 291 20.40 9.91 -7.97
C PHE A 291 20.05 10.87 -6.83
N LEU A 292 19.58 10.35 -5.69
CA LEU A 292 19.22 11.16 -4.54
C LEU A 292 20.43 11.81 -3.86
N GLN A 293 21.51 11.06 -3.67
CA GLN A 293 22.76 11.61 -3.11
C GLN A 293 23.33 12.73 -3.96
N LYS A 294 23.27 12.61 -5.29
CA LYS A 294 23.72 13.67 -6.20
C LYS A 294 22.79 14.89 -6.18
N LEU A 295 21.47 14.66 -6.13
CA LEU A 295 20.47 15.71 -6.03
C LEU A 295 20.63 16.55 -4.75
N LEU A 296 20.88 15.88 -3.63
CA LEU A 296 21.05 16.49 -2.31
C LEU A 296 22.50 16.96 -2.05
N GLY A 297 23.45 16.54 -2.88
CA GLY A 297 24.88 16.79 -2.75
C GLY A 297 25.44 17.81 -3.76
N ARG A 298 26.77 17.74 -4.00
CA ARG A 298 27.51 18.70 -4.86
C ARG A 298 27.22 18.60 -6.36
N GLY A 299 26.64 17.50 -6.84
CA GLY A 299 26.30 17.32 -8.26
C GLY A 299 25.13 18.22 -8.71
N GLY A 300 24.24 18.56 -7.77
CA GLY A 300 23.14 19.47 -8.03
C GLY A 300 22.08 18.91 -8.99
N ARG A 301 21.06 19.73 -9.24
CA ARG A 301 19.87 19.30 -9.99
C ARG A 301 20.17 18.99 -11.45
N ASP A 302 21.02 19.77 -12.12
CA ASP A 302 21.20 19.68 -13.57
C ASP A 302 22.04 18.48 -14.02
N GLU A 303 23.04 18.07 -13.22
CA GLU A 303 23.77 16.82 -13.46
C GLU A 303 22.88 15.60 -13.27
N THR A 304 22.15 15.54 -12.13
CA THR A 304 21.20 14.46 -11.85
C THR A 304 20.17 14.32 -12.96
N LYS A 305 19.69 15.47 -13.48
CA LYS A 305 18.79 15.55 -14.63
C LYS A 305 19.39 14.97 -15.90
N ARG A 306 20.64 15.31 -16.22
CA ARG A 306 21.37 14.81 -17.39
C ARG A 306 21.53 13.30 -17.32
N GLU A 307 22.02 12.77 -16.20
CA GLU A 307 22.21 11.33 -16.01
C GLU A 307 20.90 10.54 -16.08
N LEU A 308 19.82 11.07 -15.50
CA LEU A 308 18.52 10.43 -15.61
C LEU A 308 18.00 10.43 -17.05
N LYS A 309 18.22 11.52 -17.80
CA LYS A 309 17.87 11.57 -19.24
C LYS A 309 18.69 10.57 -20.05
N GLU A 310 19.99 10.45 -19.79
CA GLU A 310 20.88 9.47 -20.42
C GLU A 310 20.45 8.04 -20.09
N PHE A 311 20.11 7.76 -18.83
CA PHE A 311 19.58 6.47 -18.40
C PHE A 311 18.30 6.12 -19.18
N ILE A 312 17.31 7.01 -19.19
CA ILE A 312 16.04 6.78 -19.88
C ILE A 312 16.24 6.60 -21.38
N GLN A 313 17.12 7.40 -21.99
CA GLN A 313 17.45 7.24 -23.41
C GLN A 313 18.12 5.88 -23.68
N GLY A 314 19.07 5.47 -22.84
CA GLY A 314 19.71 4.15 -22.95
C GLY A 314 18.74 2.97 -22.81
N VAL A 315 17.66 3.12 -22.02
CA VAL A 315 16.57 2.12 -21.98
C VAL A 315 15.72 2.18 -23.25
N LYS A 316 15.37 3.38 -23.73
CA LYS A 316 14.59 3.59 -24.96
C LYS A 316 15.27 3.05 -26.22
N ASP A 317 16.59 3.13 -26.29
CA ASP A 317 17.39 2.68 -27.42
C ASP A 317 17.42 1.15 -27.55
N LYS A 318 16.97 0.44 -26.50
CA LYS A 318 16.73 -1.01 -26.55
C LYS A 318 15.36 -1.39 -27.14
N GLU A 319 14.53 -0.44 -27.57
CA GLU A 319 13.33 -0.70 -28.39
C GLU A 319 12.46 -1.90 -27.97
N PHE A 320 11.98 -1.92 -26.72
CA PHE A 320 11.10 -2.98 -26.23
C PHE A 320 9.73 -2.97 -26.92
N ASP A 321 9.23 -4.18 -27.25
CA ASP A 321 7.89 -4.39 -27.82
C ASP A 321 6.81 -4.33 -26.75
N LEU A 322 7.14 -4.86 -25.57
CA LEU A 322 6.28 -4.91 -24.40
C LEU A 322 7.06 -4.43 -23.17
N VAL A 323 6.49 -3.48 -22.45
CA VAL A 323 6.93 -3.09 -21.12
C VAL A 323 5.87 -3.52 -20.12
N VAL A 324 6.26 -4.35 -19.15
CA VAL A 324 5.38 -4.87 -18.10
C VAL A 324 5.82 -4.29 -16.75
N ASN A 325 5.04 -3.37 -16.20
CA ASN A 325 5.26 -2.78 -14.90
C ASN A 325 4.53 -3.57 -13.81
N LEU A 326 5.27 -4.41 -13.08
CA LEU A 326 4.75 -5.16 -11.94
C LEU A 326 4.79 -4.35 -10.64
N HIS A 327 5.35 -3.14 -10.68
CA HIS A 327 5.48 -2.26 -9.53
C HIS A 327 4.34 -1.25 -9.45
N THR A 328 3.79 -1.02 -8.26
CA THR A 328 2.57 -0.22 -8.06
C THR A 328 2.82 1.19 -7.50
N SER A 329 4.03 1.75 -7.63
CA SER A 329 4.30 3.11 -7.18
C SER A 329 4.10 4.15 -8.29
N PRO A 330 3.67 5.38 -7.97
CA PRO A 330 3.58 6.46 -8.95
C PRO A 330 4.90 6.68 -9.72
N ARG A 331 6.05 6.55 -9.04
CA ARG A 331 7.38 6.61 -9.66
C ARG A 331 7.57 5.60 -10.79
N SER A 332 7.15 4.33 -10.62
CA SER A 332 7.25 3.36 -11.74
C SER A 332 6.27 3.72 -12.86
N ALA A 333 5.13 4.32 -12.55
CA ALA A 333 4.18 4.80 -13.55
C ALA A 333 4.81 5.83 -14.49
N VAL A 334 5.52 6.81 -13.90
CA VAL A 334 6.25 7.84 -14.66
C VAL A 334 7.35 7.20 -15.50
N LEU A 335 8.20 6.35 -14.90
CA LEU A 335 9.26 5.66 -15.64
C LEU A 335 8.70 4.81 -16.79
N THR A 336 7.59 4.10 -16.58
CA THR A 336 6.91 3.29 -17.59
C THR A 336 6.44 4.14 -18.76
N ASN A 337 5.70 5.22 -18.48
CA ASN A 337 5.24 6.16 -19.50
C ASN A 337 6.41 6.73 -20.31
N MET A 338 7.51 7.01 -19.63
CA MET A 338 8.68 7.55 -20.29
C MET A 338 9.40 6.56 -21.18
N ILE A 339 9.65 5.32 -20.74
CA ILE A 339 10.47 4.35 -21.48
C ILE A 339 9.70 3.60 -22.56
N ALA A 340 8.40 3.37 -22.35
CA ALA A 340 7.61 2.53 -23.24
C ALA A 340 7.26 3.26 -24.54
N LYS A 341 7.63 2.66 -25.67
CA LYS A 341 7.34 3.19 -27.01
C LYS A 341 6.19 2.47 -27.72
N ARG A 342 5.93 1.21 -27.37
CA ARG A 342 5.02 0.30 -28.08
C ARG A 342 3.86 -0.13 -27.19
N GLU A 343 3.98 -1.23 -26.48
CA GLU A 343 2.91 -1.75 -25.62
C GLU A 343 3.29 -1.68 -24.14
N ILE A 344 2.31 -1.33 -23.30
CA ILE A 344 2.45 -1.20 -21.85
C ILE A 344 1.42 -2.09 -21.17
N TRP A 345 1.89 -2.90 -20.24
CA TRP A 345 1.06 -3.56 -19.24
C TRP A 345 1.50 -3.10 -17.85
N GLY A 346 0.57 -2.81 -16.96
CA GLY A 346 0.82 -2.33 -15.61
C GLY A 346 0.55 -0.83 -15.43
N LEU A 347 1.10 -0.27 -14.36
CA LEU A 347 0.89 1.13 -13.99
C LEU A 347 1.66 2.09 -14.92
N THR A 348 1.00 3.13 -15.41
CA THR A 348 1.52 4.22 -16.24
C THR A 348 0.79 5.52 -15.92
N LEU A 349 0.97 6.57 -16.72
CA LEU A 349 0.28 7.86 -16.56
C LEU A 349 -0.75 8.05 -17.66
N ASP A 350 -1.90 8.63 -17.32
CA ASP A 350 -2.93 9.03 -18.29
C ASP A 350 -2.59 10.38 -18.99
N ASN A 351 -3.55 10.89 -19.76
CA ASN A 351 -3.39 12.15 -20.52
C ASN A 351 -3.29 13.40 -19.62
N TYR A 352 -3.66 13.28 -18.35
CA TYR A 352 -3.62 14.34 -17.34
C TYR A 352 -2.46 14.15 -16.35
N GLY A 353 -1.63 13.12 -16.56
CA GLY A 353 -0.51 12.79 -15.69
C GLY A 353 -0.88 12.06 -14.41
N GLN A 354 -2.10 11.52 -14.32
CA GLN A 354 -2.54 10.72 -13.18
C GLN A 354 -2.14 9.25 -13.36
N PRO A 355 -1.78 8.53 -12.28
CA PRO A 355 -1.51 7.11 -12.36
C PRO A 355 -2.73 6.32 -12.85
N CYS A 356 -2.59 5.63 -13.98
CA CYS A 356 -3.59 4.72 -14.54
C CYS A 356 -2.97 3.35 -14.82
N VAL A 357 -3.79 2.31 -14.79
CA VAL A 357 -3.34 0.94 -15.08
C VAL A 357 -3.78 0.57 -16.49
N ILE A 358 -2.89 -0.03 -17.27
CA ILE A 358 -3.18 -0.58 -18.60
C ILE A 358 -2.88 -2.08 -18.58
N GLY A 359 -3.66 -2.88 -19.29
CA GLY A 359 -3.30 -4.28 -19.56
C GLY A 359 -4.19 -5.29 -18.83
N HIS A 360 -3.57 -6.30 -18.23
CA HIS A 360 -4.30 -7.45 -17.70
C HIS A 360 -5.18 -7.05 -16.50
N PRO A 361 -6.42 -7.56 -16.37
CA PRO A 361 -7.31 -7.26 -15.24
C PRO A 361 -6.71 -7.50 -13.85
N TRP A 362 -5.81 -8.48 -13.72
CA TRP A 362 -5.11 -8.74 -12.46
C TRP A 362 -4.16 -7.61 -12.03
N MET A 363 -3.72 -6.76 -12.96
CA MET A 363 -2.93 -5.56 -12.64
C MET A 363 -3.81 -4.48 -12.02
N HIS A 364 -5.05 -4.38 -12.51
CA HIS A 364 -6.08 -3.52 -11.96
C HIS A 364 -6.45 -3.94 -10.55
N TYR A 365 -6.69 -5.25 -10.35
CA TYR A 365 -6.90 -5.85 -9.04
C TYR A 365 -5.75 -5.51 -8.08
N ARG A 366 -4.51 -5.74 -8.49
CA ARG A 366 -3.34 -5.46 -7.65
C ARG A 366 -3.22 -3.99 -7.27
N TYR A 367 -3.48 -3.08 -8.21
CA TYR A 367 -3.45 -1.65 -7.93
C TYR A 367 -4.55 -1.24 -6.95
N TRP A 368 -5.75 -1.81 -7.08
CA TRP A 368 -6.86 -1.58 -6.16
C TRP A 368 -6.59 -2.13 -4.76
N THR A 369 -6.13 -3.37 -4.62
CA THR A 369 -5.84 -3.98 -3.30
C THR A 369 -4.79 -3.16 -2.55
N MET A 370 -3.78 -2.66 -3.25
CA MET A 370 -2.79 -1.75 -2.67
C MET A 370 -3.38 -0.42 -2.19
N LYS A 371 -4.35 0.17 -2.91
CA LYS A 371 -5.04 1.39 -2.47
C LYS A 371 -5.89 1.17 -1.22
N GLU A 372 -6.55 0.03 -1.13
CA GLU A 372 -7.37 -0.36 0.03
C GLU A 372 -6.53 -0.83 1.23
N GLY A 373 -5.21 -0.99 1.06
CA GLY A 373 -4.32 -1.52 2.09
C GLY A 373 -4.55 -3.01 2.40
N SER A 374 -5.15 -3.74 1.46
CA SER A 374 -5.36 -5.20 1.53
C SER A 374 -4.36 -5.90 0.61
N THR A 375 -3.92 -7.11 0.96
CA THR A 375 -3.14 -7.93 0.01
C THR A 375 -4.02 -8.67 -0.98
N GLY A 376 -5.34 -8.75 -0.71
CA GLY A 376 -6.17 -9.82 -1.27
C GLY A 376 -5.74 -11.19 -0.74
N GLY A 377 -6.60 -12.19 -0.82
CA GLY A 377 -6.30 -13.58 -0.44
C GLY A 377 -5.23 -14.25 -1.30
N LEU A 378 -4.72 -13.57 -2.33
CA LEU A 378 -3.71 -14.08 -3.27
C LEU A 378 -2.29 -13.67 -2.88
N GLY A 379 -1.36 -14.60 -3.00
CA GLY A 379 0.07 -14.34 -2.85
C GLY A 379 0.63 -13.40 -3.93
N ILE A 380 1.72 -12.70 -3.63
CA ILE A 380 2.33 -11.74 -4.57
C ILE A 380 2.87 -12.43 -5.83
N THR A 381 3.47 -13.61 -5.68
CA THR A 381 3.95 -14.40 -6.83
C THR A 381 2.79 -14.76 -7.77
N GLU A 382 1.67 -15.23 -7.22
CA GLU A 382 0.46 -15.55 -7.98
C GLU A 382 -0.04 -14.33 -8.73
N LEU A 383 -0.11 -13.19 -8.05
CA LEU A 383 -0.52 -11.94 -8.68
C LEU A 383 0.42 -11.57 -9.81
N HIS A 384 1.73 -11.73 -9.67
CA HIS A 384 2.67 -11.48 -10.77
C HIS A 384 2.47 -12.44 -11.96
N LEU A 385 2.26 -13.73 -11.72
CA LEU A 385 1.96 -14.72 -12.77
C LEU A 385 0.66 -14.38 -13.51
N LEU A 386 -0.39 -14.05 -12.75
CA LEU A 386 -1.69 -13.65 -13.26
C LEU A 386 -1.65 -12.31 -14.02
N MET A 387 -0.89 -11.34 -13.52
CA MET A 387 -0.68 -10.03 -14.15
C MET A 387 0.07 -10.13 -15.49
N THR A 388 0.92 -11.15 -15.65
CA THR A 388 1.66 -11.40 -16.88
C THR A 388 1.02 -12.46 -17.77
N ASP A 389 -0.03 -13.12 -17.29
CA ASP A 389 -0.76 -14.19 -17.97
C ASP A 389 0.22 -15.30 -18.44
N VAL A 390 1.12 -15.72 -17.55
CA VAL A 390 2.11 -16.77 -17.83
C VAL A 390 1.92 -17.98 -16.92
N GLU A 391 2.29 -19.15 -17.44
CA GLU A 391 2.30 -20.40 -16.70
C GLU A 391 3.72 -21.00 -16.75
N PRO A 392 4.53 -20.81 -15.69
CA PRO A 392 5.87 -21.35 -15.67
C PRO A 392 5.87 -22.86 -15.41
N PRO A 393 6.90 -23.60 -15.88
CA PRO A 393 7.07 -25.01 -15.56
C PRO A 393 7.14 -25.27 -14.05
N GLU A 394 7.79 -24.37 -13.33
CA GLU A 394 7.88 -24.36 -11.87
C GLU A 394 7.38 -23.01 -11.32
N ARG A 395 6.46 -23.05 -10.35
CA ARG A 395 5.90 -21.83 -9.73
C ARG A 395 6.68 -21.37 -8.49
N GLU A 396 7.63 -22.15 -8.00
CA GLU A 396 8.46 -21.78 -6.85
C GLU A 396 9.43 -20.64 -7.19
N THR A 397 9.62 -19.72 -6.25
CA THR A 397 10.65 -18.68 -6.38
C THR A 397 12.05 -19.28 -6.37
N ALA A 398 12.97 -18.70 -7.12
CA ALA A 398 14.34 -19.21 -7.24
C ALA A 398 15.39 -18.09 -7.20
N ILE A 399 16.54 -18.38 -6.58
CA ILE A 399 17.75 -17.55 -6.68
C ILE A 399 18.91 -18.42 -7.16
N TYR A 400 19.56 -17.98 -8.23
CA TYR A 400 20.73 -18.63 -8.80
C TYR A 400 22.01 -18.01 -8.26
N ILE A 401 22.84 -18.84 -7.64
CA ILE A 401 24.03 -18.40 -6.91
C ILE A 401 25.26 -18.77 -7.73
N ASN A 402 26.12 -17.78 -8.01
CA ASN A 402 27.37 -18.02 -8.72
C ASN A 402 28.44 -18.69 -7.83
N GLU A 403 29.44 -19.29 -8.47
CA GLU A 403 30.48 -20.08 -7.77
C GLU A 403 31.32 -19.22 -6.80
N ASP A 404 31.56 -17.96 -7.17
CA ASP A 404 32.30 -17.02 -6.34
C ASP A 404 31.59 -16.69 -5.02
N SER A 405 30.27 -16.46 -5.04
CA SER A 405 29.48 -16.27 -3.81
C SER A 405 29.38 -17.54 -2.98
N ASN A 406 29.26 -18.71 -3.62
CA ASN A 406 29.33 -20.00 -2.91
C ASN A 406 30.67 -20.18 -2.19
N ARG A 407 31.78 -19.87 -2.84
CA ARG A 407 33.12 -19.96 -2.24
C ARG A 407 33.29 -18.97 -1.09
N ARG A 408 32.83 -17.72 -1.22
CA ARG A 408 32.87 -16.73 -0.14
C ARG A 408 32.03 -17.17 1.06
N ALA A 409 30.82 -17.66 0.84
CA ALA A 409 29.97 -18.20 1.90
C ALA A 409 30.65 -19.34 2.68
N ARG A 410 31.27 -20.30 1.99
CA ARG A 410 32.05 -21.38 2.62
C ARG A 410 33.18 -20.82 3.50
N ARG A 411 33.95 -19.86 2.98
CA ARG A 411 35.03 -19.20 3.75
C ARG A 411 34.50 -18.48 5.00
N SER A 412 33.35 -17.83 4.90
CA SER A 412 32.71 -17.16 6.03
C SER A 412 32.21 -18.12 7.10
N LEU A 413 31.82 -19.35 6.75
CA LEU A 413 31.48 -20.41 7.73
C LEU A 413 32.73 -20.96 8.41
N VAL A 414 33.78 -21.25 7.64
CA VAL A 414 35.04 -21.76 8.18
C VAL A 414 35.71 -20.74 9.11
N SER A 415 35.70 -19.46 8.76
CA SER A 415 36.30 -18.40 9.58
C SER A 415 35.65 -18.24 10.95
N VAL A 416 34.43 -18.77 11.11
CA VAL A 416 33.69 -18.78 12.37
C VAL A 416 33.57 -20.17 12.99
N GLY A 417 34.36 -21.13 12.48
CA GLY A 417 34.44 -22.48 13.03
C GLY A 417 33.22 -23.35 12.75
N ILE A 418 32.50 -23.12 11.65
CA ILE A 418 31.43 -24.01 11.15
C ILE A 418 31.96 -24.76 9.93
N HIS A 419 32.08 -26.08 10.05
CA HIS A 419 32.50 -26.97 8.96
C HIS A 419 31.29 -27.41 8.12
N GLU A 420 31.47 -27.81 6.85
CA GLU A 420 30.35 -28.14 5.95
C GLU A 420 29.47 -29.29 6.45
N GLU A 421 30.03 -30.21 7.24
CA GLU A 421 29.29 -31.33 7.85
C GLU A 421 28.53 -30.92 9.11
N GLU A 422 28.89 -29.77 9.69
CA GLU A 422 28.24 -29.20 10.87
C GLU A 422 27.10 -28.28 10.46
N GLY A 423 25.87 -28.74 10.65
CA GLY A 423 24.68 -27.93 10.44
C GLY A 423 24.58 -26.72 11.39
N PHE A 424 23.88 -25.67 10.97
CA PHE A 424 23.59 -24.50 11.80
C PHE A 424 22.15 -23.99 11.59
N ILE A 425 21.66 -23.24 12.58
CA ILE A 425 20.40 -22.49 12.52
C ILE A 425 20.72 -21.01 12.39
N GLY A 426 20.12 -20.36 11.40
CA GLY A 426 20.29 -18.94 11.12
C GLY A 426 19.20 -18.12 11.78
N LEU A 427 19.57 -17.01 12.44
CA LEU A 427 18.65 -16.03 12.99
C LEU A 427 18.79 -14.70 12.25
N PHE A 428 17.68 -14.04 11.93
CA PHE A 428 17.69 -12.67 11.40
C PHE A 428 16.75 -11.77 12.22
N PRO A 429 17.30 -10.93 13.11
CA PRO A 429 16.51 -10.10 14.02
C PRO A 429 16.07 -8.76 13.42
N GLY A 430 16.57 -8.41 12.23
CA GLY A 430 16.31 -7.14 11.57
C GLY A 430 14.92 -7.02 10.94
N SER A 431 14.47 -5.78 10.76
CA SER A 431 13.35 -5.39 9.89
C SER A 431 13.38 -3.87 9.70
N ASN A 432 12.98 -3.36 8.53
CA ASN A 432 12.87 -1.92 8.30
C ASN A 432 11.78 -1.29 9.17
N TYR A 433 10.76 -2.06 9.54
CA TYR A 433 9.66 -1.58 10.38
C TYR A 433 9.86 -2.04 11.82
N PRO A 434 10.09 -1.10 12.79
CA PRO A 434 10.27 -1.44 14.19
C PRO A 434 9.14 -2.31 14.76
N SER A 435 7.90 -2.11 14.29
CA SER A 435 6.72 -2.87 14.70
C SER A 435 6.72 -4.36 14.30
N ARG A 436 7.60 -4.77 13.38
CA ARG A 436 7.74 -6.17 12.93
C ARG A 436 8.90 -6.89 13.62
N ARG A 437 9.64 -6.23 14.50
CA ARG A 437 10.86 -6.79 15.09
C ARG A 437 10.53 -7.60 16.33
N TRP A 438 10.83 -8.89 16.32
CA TRP A 438 10.75 -9.67 17.55
C TRP A 438 11.80 -9.18 18.56
N PRO A 439 11.50 -9.14 19.88
CA PRO A 439 12.42 -8.59 20.88
C PRO A 439 13.81 -9.24 20.84
N GLU A 440 14.84 -8.43 21.05
CA GLU A 440 16.25 -8.86 20.98
C GLU A 440 16.58 -9.86 22.10
N GLU A 441 16.00 -9.66 23.29
CA GLU A 441 16.08 -10.55 24.44
C GLU A 441 15.52 -11.92 24.11
N ASN A 442 14.41 -11.97 23.36
CA ASN A 442 13.78 -13.21 22.96
C ASN A 442 14.65 -13.98 21.96
N PHE A 443 15.31 -13.30 21.02
CA PHE A 443 16.31 -13.93 20.15
C PHE A 443 17.47 -14.53 20.94
N ALA A 444 17.98 -13.83 21.96
CA ALA A 444 19.06 -14.34 22.81
C ALA A 444 18.63 -15.58 23.60
N VAL A 445 17.44 -15.57 24.20
CA VAL A 445 16.86 -16.73 24.90
C VAL A 445 16.69 -17.91 23.95
N LEU A 446 16.09 -17.68 22.77
CA LEU A 446 15.91 -18.72 21.76
C LEU A 446 17.24 -19.33 21.31
N ALA A 447 18.25 -18.51 21.04
CA ALA A 447 19.56 -18.98 20.64
C ALA A 447 20.22 -19.87 21.71
N ASN A 448 20.11 -19.48 22.99
CA ASN A 448 20.56 -20.31 24.11
C ASN A 448 19.78 -21.64 24.19
N LEU A 449 18.45 -21.61 24.01
CA LEU A 449 17.61 -22.81 24.01
C LEU A 449 17.99 -23.78 22.90
N ILE A 450 18.17 -23.28 21.67
CA ILE A 450 18.60 -24.06 20.50
C ILE A 450 19.94 -24.74 20.79
N GLN A 451 20.95 -23.97 21.20
CA GLN A 451 22.28 -24.52 21.46
C GLN A 451 22.28 -25.54 22.60
N LYS A 452 21.52 -25.29 23.68
CA LYS A 452 21.45 -26.18 24.84
C LYS A 452 20.69 -27.47 24.56
N LYS A 453 19.50 -27.37 23.94
CA LYS A 453 18.55 -28.46 23.76
C LYS A 453 18.78 -29.23 22.46
N LEU A 454 19.05 -28.53 21.36
CA LEU A 454 19.22 -29.13 20.03
C LEU A 454 20.69 -29.38 19.66
N LYS A 455 21.64 -28.93 20.50
CA LYS A 455 23.09 -29.06 20.28
C LYS A 455 23.53 -28.55 18.89
N THR A 456 22.84 -27.54 18.38
CA THR A 456 23.07 -26.99 17.04
C THR A 456 23.66 -25.58 17.16
N LYS A 457 24.66 -25.25 16.33
CA LYS A 457 25.24 -23.90 16.29
C LYS A 457 24.23 -22.88 15.77
N VAL A 458 24.34 -21.65 16.26
CA VAL A 458 23.49 -20.53 15.84
C VAL A 458 24.36 -19.47 15.16
N VAL A 459 23.86 -18.92 14.04
CA VAL A 459 24.48 -17.80 13.33
C VAL A 459 23.49 -16.66 13.22
N ILE A 460 23.89 -15.46 13.67
CA ILE A 460 23.09 -14.25 13.57
C ILE A 460 23.47 -13.49 12.30
N PHE A 461 22.50 -13.29 11.41
CA PHE A 461 22.62 -12.50 10.20
C PHE A 461 22.04 -11.10 10.39
N GLY A 462 22.37 -10.18 9.49
CA GLY A 462 21.92 -8.79 9.54
C GLY A 462 22.56 -7.94 8.45
N GLY A 463 21.92 -6.83 8.09
CA GLY A 463 22.55 -5.77 7.31
C GLY A 463 23.55 -4.96 8.15
N VAL A 464 24.11 -3.90 7.54
CA VAL A 464 24.97 -2.96 8.26
C VAL A 464 24.22 -2.27 9.40
N ASP A 465 22.95 -1.92 9.18
CA ASP A 465 22.08 -1.30 10.18
C ASP A 465 21.61 -2.26 11.29
N ASP A 466 21.96 -3.55 11.18
CA ASP A 466 21.70 -4.58 12.18
C ASP A 466 22.92 -4.90 13.05
N LEU A 467 24.09 -4.29 12.80
CA LEU A 467 25.32 -4.58 13.53
C LEU A 467 25.15 -4.43 15.05
N GLU A 468 24.66 -3.28 15.50
CA GLU A 468 24.52 -3.03 16.95
C GLU A 468 23.42 -3.90 17.58
N ARG A 469 22.38 -4.23 16.80
CA ARG A 469 21.32 -5.17 17.23
C ARG A 469 21.86 -6.58 17.42
N ALA A 470 22.64 -7.07 16.45
CA ALA A 470 23.29 -8.37 16.57
C ALA A 470 24.25 -8.40 17.77
N ASN A 471 25.01 -7.33 18.00
CA ASN A 471 25.89 -7.22 19.16
C ASN A 471 25.14 -7.24 20.49
N ARG A 472 24.00 -6.54 20.60
CA ARG A 472 23.14 -6.59 21.80
C ARG A 472 22.64 -8.01 22.08
N ILE A 473 22.17 -8.72 21.06
CA ILE A 473 21.74 -10.12 21.20
C ILE A 473 22.90 -10.98 21.70
N LEU A 474 24.09 -10.88 21.09
CA LEU A 474 25.26 -11.65 21.53
C LEU A 474 25.62 -11.38 22.99
N ARG A 475 25.52 -10.13 23.47
CA ARG A 475 25.79 -9.78 24.88
C ARG A 475 24.77 -10.37 25.86
N LEU A 476 23.54 -10.63 25.41
CA LEU A 476 22.47 -11.24 26.21
C LEU A 476 22.52 -12.79 26.19
N MET A 477 23.36 -13.38 25.34
CA MET A 477 23.50 -14.83 25.24
C MET A 477 24.46 -15.38 26.32
N ASN A 478 24.13 -16.56 26.84
CA ASN A 478 24.96 -17.27 27.82
C ASN A 478 25.91 -18.27 27.16
N ILE A 479 25.59 -18.70 25.94
CA ILE A 479 26.40 -19.62 25.14
C ILE A 479 26.96 -18.82 23.95
N PRO A 480 28.28 -18.79 23.74
CA PRO A 480 28.89 -18.06 22.63
C PRO A 480 28.25 -18.39 21.29
N SER A 481 28.04 -17.37 20.46
CA SER A 481 27.46 -17.49 19.12
C SER A 481 28.16 -16.50 18.18
N ILE A 482 27.87 -16.61 16.90
CA ILE A 482 28.56 -15.88 15.84
C ILE A 482 27.60 -14.93 15.16
N SER A 483 28.07 -13.71 14.86
CA SER A 483 27.37 -12.79 13.98
C SER A 483 28.13 -12.54 12.67
N LEU A 484 27.38 -12.67 11.57
CA LEU A 484 27.75 -12.26 10.22
C LEU A 484 26.99 -10.99 9.78
N ALA A 485 26.38 -10.26 10.71
CA ALA A 485 25.72 -8.99 10.41
C ALA A 485 26.69 -8.01 9.74
N GLY A 486 26.25 -7.36 8.65
CA GLY A 486 27.07 -6.43 7.86
C GLY A 486 28.25 -7.04 7.11
N LYS A 487 28.44 -8.36 7.13
CA LYS A 487 29.61 -9.05 6.55
C LYS A 487 29.32 -9.84 5.26
N THR A 488 28.10 -9.74 4.73
CA THR A 488 27.66 -10.54 3.58
C THR A 488 26.98 -9.68 2.54
N SER A 489 27.28 -9.93 1.26
CA SER A 489 26.41 -9.48 0.16
C SER A 489 25.11 -10.29 0.12
N LEU A 490 24.11 -9.83 -0.66
CA LEU A 490 22.83 -10.56 -0.78
C LEU A 490 22.99 -11.97 -1.36
N LEU A 491 23.89 -12.16 -2.34
CA LEU A 491 24.16 -13.49 -2.90
C LEU A 491 24.98 -14.38 -1.97
N GLU A 492 25.88 -13.80 -1.16
CA GLU A 492 26.55 -14.56 -0.09
C GLU A 492 25.54 -14.98 0.98
N LEU A 493 24.60 -14.11 1.36
CA LEU A 493 23.51 -14.46 2.26
C LEU A 493 22.68 -15.61 1.68
N ALA A 494 22.28 -15.54 0.41
CA ALA A 494 21.58 -16.64 -0.26
C ALA A 494 22.38 -17.96 -0.22
N ALA A 495 23.69 -17.89 -0.45
CA ALA A 495 24.59 -19.04 -0.38
C ALA A 495 24.76 -19.62 1.04
N LEU A 496 24.77 -18.77 2.07
CA LEU A 496 24.79 -19.17 3.48
C LEU A 496 23.45 -19.79 3.87
N LEU A 497 22.33 -19.15 3.51
CA LEU A 497 20.98 -19.63 3.78
C LEU A 497 20.74 -21.00 3.15
N LYS A 498 21.20 -21.24 1.91
CA LYS A 498 21.10 -22.54 1.23
C LYS A 498 21.76 -23.69 2.02
N ARG A 499 22.72 -23.38 2.90
CA ARG A 499 23.43 -24.36 3.77
C ARG A 499 22.87 -24.40 5.20
N CYS A 500 21.94 -23.52 5.51
CA CYS A 500 21.30 -23.43 6.81
C CYS A 500 20.26 -24.55 6.96
N ASN A 501 20.19 -25.21 8.12
CA ASN A 501 19.17 -26.26 8.35
C ASN A 501 17.79 -25.68 8.57
N LEU A 502 17.73 -24.47 9.14
CA LEU A 502 16.51 -23.75 9.46
C LEU A 502 16.82 -22.27 9.63
N PHE A 503 16.03 -21.41 9.01
CA PHE A 503 16.15 -19.96 9.15
C PHE A 503 14.97 -19.38 9.94
N ILE A 504 15.26 -18.65 11.02
CA ILE A 504 14.25 -18.03 11.88
C ILE A 504 14.37 -16.52 11.75
N THR A 505 13.30 -15.85 11.34
CA THR A 505 13.34 -14.44 10.97
C THR A 505 12.01 -13.75 11.24
N ASN A 506 12.03 -12.42 11.34
CA ASN A 506 10.83 -11.60 11.18
C ASN A 506 10.32 -11.65 9.72
N ASP A 507 9.13 -11.11 9.45
CA ASP A 507 8.64 -10.84 8.09
C ASP A 507 9.44 -9.71 7.40
N THR A 508 10.49 -10.08 6.67
CA THR A 508 11.46 -9.18 6.03
C THR A 508 12.10 -9.79 4.78
N GLY A 509 12.77 -8.99 3.94
CA GLY A 509 13.40 -9.41 2.68
C GLY A 509 14.19 -10.73 2.73
N PRO A 510 15.09 -10.94 3.71
CA PRO A 510 15.82 -12.20 3.88
C PRO A 510 14.97 -13.47 4.02
N LEU A 511 13.72 -13.36 4.51
CA LEU A 511 12.77 -14.47 4.53
C LEU A 511 12.58 -15.03 3.12
N HIS A 512 12.33 -14.16 2.16
CA HIS A 512 12.02 -14.55 0.80
C HIS A 512 13.25 -15.09 0.08
N ILE A 513 14.45 -14.59 0.41
CA ILE A 513 15.71 -15.19 -0.06
C ILE A 513 15.82 -16.64 0.44
N ALA A 514 15.55 -16.89 1.73
CA ALA A 514 15.58 -18.24 2.30
C ALA A 514 14.58 -19.17 1.60
N CYS A 515 13.35 -18.70 1.34
CA CYS A 515 12.34 -19.45 0.60
C CYS A 515 12.84 -19.80 -0.82
N ALA A 516 13.41 -18.84 -1.54
CA ALA A 516 13.88 -19.04 -2.91
C ALA A 516 15.11 -19.95 -3.06
N VAL A 517 15.89 -20.14 -1.99
CA VAL A 517 16.97 -21.14 -1.93
C VAL A 517 16.55 -22.43 -1.23
N LYS A 518 15.24 -22.59 -0.99
CA LYS A 518 14.58 -23.77 -0.41
C LYS A 518 15.02 -24.09 1.02
N THR A 519 15.44 -23.06 1.76
CA THR A 519 15.74 -23.17 3.19
C THR A 519 14.43 -23.11 3.98
N PRO A 520 14.12 -24.12 4.80
CA PRO A 520 12.96 -24.10 5.67
C PRO A 520 13.01 -22.89 6.59
N THR A 521 11.85 -22.28 6.86
CA THR A 521 11.79 -21.08 7.68
C THR A 521 10.75 -21.19 8.79
N ILE A 522 11.02 -20.52 9.90
CA ILE A 522 10.02 -20.15 10.89
C ILE A 522 9.97 -18.62 10.92
N THR A 523 8.89 -18.08 10.38
CA THR A 523 8.66 -16.63 10.29
C THR A 523 7.87 -16.17 11.50
N LEU A 524 8.36 -15.12 12.17
CA LEU A 524 7.69 -14.47 13.30
C LEU A 524 6.99 -13.22 12.79
N ALA A 525 5.66 -13.18 12.85
CA ALA A 525 4.89 -12.09 12.27
C ALA A 525 3.83 -11.52 13.21
N GLY A 526 3.63 -10.20 13.09
CA GLY A 526 2.62 -9.43 13.78
C GLY A 526 1.89 -8.48 12.82
N PRO A 527 2.38 -7.25 12.58
CA PRO A 527 1.76 -6.32 11.63
C PRO A 527 2.02 -6.71 10.16
N ALA A 528 0.97 -6.67 9.34
CA ALA A 528 0.94 -6.87 7.87
C ALA A 528 1.91 -7.97 7.36
N TRP A 529 1.47 -9.24 7.36
CA TRP A 529 2.28 -10.36 6.85
C TRP A 529 2.06 -10.62 5.37
N ILE A 530 3.16 -10.74 4.63
CA ILE A 530 3.17 -11.33 3.28
C ILE A 530 3.53 -12.83 3.38
N GLY A 531 4.31 -13.19 4.40
CA GLY A 531 4.60 -14.58 4.78
C GLY A 531 5.55 -15.32 3.83
N PRO A 532 5.98 -16.53 4.20
CA PRO A 532 6.81 -17.37 3.33
C PRO A 532 6.01 -17.87 2.13
N TYR A 533 6.70 -18.00 1.00
CA TYR A 533 6.16 -18.56 -0.24
C TYR A 533 6.87 -19.85 -0.59
N GLY A 534 6.12 -20.84 -1.09
CA GLY A 534 6.65 -22.20 -1.30
C GLY A 534 6.26 -23.15 -0.16
N PRO A 535 6.48 -24.47 -0.35
CA PRO A 535 6.17 -25.47 0.66
C PRO A 535 7.28 -25.57 1.73
N GLY A 536 6.92 -26.04 2.93
CA GLY A 536 7.88 -26.40 3.98
C GLY A 536 8.25 -25.28 4.95
N HIS A 537 7.45 -24.22 5.05
CA HIS A 537 7.72 -23.09 5.96
C HIS A 537 6.62 -22.91 7.01
N PHE A 538 6.98 -22.36 8.16
CA PHE A 538 6.03 -21.91 9.17
C PHE A 538 5.95 -20.39 9.25
N LEU A 539 4.75 -19.90 9.52
CA LEU A 539 4.45 -18.54 9.92
C LEU A 539 3.73 -18.61 11.28
N LEU A 540 4.33 -17.98 12.29
CA LEU A 540 3.79 -17.88 13.63
C LEU A 540 3.19 -16.49 13.81
N VAL A 541 1.90 -16.45 14.13
CA VAL A 541 1.16 -15.20 14.38
C VAL A 541 0.44 -15.26 15.71
N SER A 542 0.36 -14.13 16.42
CA SER A 542 -0.37 -14.07 17.69
C SER A 542 -1.88 -13.95 17.47
N LYS A 543 -2.68 -14.61 18.30
CA LYS A 543 -4.16 -14.53 18.24
C LYS A 543 -4.65 -13.20 18.84
N LEU A 544 -4.62 -12.13 18.05
CA LEU A 544 -5.05 -10.78 18.46
C LEU A 544 -5.99 -10.16 17.41
N PRO A 545 -6.97 -9.32 17.79
CA PRO A 545 -7.87 -8.68 16.82
C PRO A 545 -7.18 -7.73 15.84
N CYS A 546 -6.03 -7.17 16.21
CA CYS A 546 -5.26 -6.23 15.38
C CYS A 546 -4.13 -6.88 14.56
N ILE A 547 -4.07 -8.22 14.55
CA ILE A 547 -3.11 -8.99 13.78
C ILE A 547 -3.28 -8.60 12.30
N GLY A 548 -2.20 -8.16 11.65
CA GLY A 548 -2.21 -7.83 10.22
C GLY A 548 -2.30 -6.33 9.94
N CYS A 549 -2.29 -5.50 10.98
CA CYS A 549 -2.34 -4.05 10.80
C CYS A 549 -1.14 -3.49 10.01
N PRO A 550 -1.30 -2.39 9.26
CA PRO A 550 -0.24 -1.80 8.41
C PRO A 550 0.72 -0.87 9.18
N LYS A 551 0.81 -0.97 10.51
CA LYS A 551 1.57 -0.01 11.33
C LYS A 551 3.08 -0.19 11.16
N PHE A 552 3.80 0.89 10.81
CA PHE A 552 5.27 0.91 10.81
C PHE A 552 5.89 1.00 12.21
N THR A 553 5.22 1.70 13.12
CA THR A 553 5.60 1.83 14.54
C THR A 553 4.41 1.47 15.43
N CYS A 554 4.68 0.83 16.58
CA CYS A 554 3.65 0.41 17.53
C CYS A 554 4.22 0.46 18.95
N GLN A 555 3.48 1.05 19.89
CA GLN A 555 3.90 1.15 21.29
C GLN A 555 3.55 -0.10 22.12
N ASP A 556 2.48 -0.81 21.75
CA ASP A 556 1.99 -1.99 22.47
C ASP A 556 2.85 -3.22 22.14
N HIS A 557 3.08 -3.47 20.85
CA HIS A 557 3.94 -4.55 20.32
C HIS A 557 3.62 -5.97 20.85
N THR A 558 2.49 -6.15 21.54
CA THR A 558 2.03 -7.42 22.11
C THR A 558 1.95 -8.55 21.08
N CYS A 559 1.65 -8.23 19.82
CA CYS A 559 1.65 -9.21 18.72
C CYS A 559 2.99 -9.94 18.54
N MET A 560 4.12 -9.27 18.79
CA MET A 560 5.44 -9.89 18.71
C MET A 560 5.84 -10.55 20.03
N THR A 561 5.50 -9.96 21.17
CA THR A 561 5.90 -10.49 22.49
C THR A 561 5.15 -11.74 22.91
N LEU A 562 3.92 -11.94 22.42
CA LEU A 562 3.14 -13.17 22.66
C LEU A 562 3.74 -14.41 21.99
N ILE A 563 4.56 -14.23 20.96
CA ILE A 563 5.34 -15.31 20.36
C ILE A 563 6.56 -15.52 21.28
N THR A 564 6.53 -16.53 22.14
CA THR A 564 7.62 -16.75 23.11
C THR A 564 8.75 -17.61 22.54
N PRO A 565 10.00 -17.50 23.05
CA PRO A 565 11.11 -18.38 22.64
C PRO A 565 10.79 -19.88 22.76
N GLU A 566 10.02 -20.28 23.76
CA GLU A 566 9.57 -21.66 23.97
C GLU A 566 8.58 -22.08 22.88
N ALA A 567 7.64 -21.19 22.50
CA ALA A 567 6.71 -21.45 21.41
C ALA A 567 7.45 -21.66 20.08
N VAL A 568 8.49 -20.87 19.82
CA VAL A 568 9.36 -21.03 18.65
C VAL A 568 10.14 -22.35 18.72
N LEU A 569 10.72 -22.69 19.88
CA LEU A 569 11.43 -23.97 20.05
C LEU A 569 10.53 -25.19 19.81
N ILE A 570 9.30 -25.19 20.35
CA ILE A 570 8.32 -26.25 20.09
C ILE A 570 7.99 -26.31 18.59
N SER A 571 7.84 -25.14 17.94
CA SER A 571 7.61 -25.07 16.50
C SER A 571 8.76 -25.65 15.67
N ILE A 572 10.02 -25.53 16.13
CA ILE A 572 11.18 -26.21 15.51
C ILE A 572 11.01 -27.73 15.57
N GLU A 573 10.60 -28.27 16.72
CA GLU A 573 10.39 -29.70 16.90
C GLU A 573 9.26 -30.22 15.99
N ILE A 574 8.14 -29.50 15.92
CA ILE A 574 7.02 -29.83 15.03
C ILE A 574 7.48 -29.82 13.57
N LEU A 575 8.19 -28.78 13.13
CA LEU A 575 8.67 -28.68 11.75
C LEU A 575 9.65 -29.81 11.40
N ARG A 576 10.54 -30.18 12.33
CA ARG A 576 11.46 -31.31 12.16
C ARG A 576 10.69 -32.63 12.01
N GLU A 577 9.64 -32.83 12.79
CA GLU A 577 8.80 -34.03 12.72
C GLU A 577 8.02 -34.13 11.41
N LEU A 578 7.41 -33.03 10.96
CA LEU A 578 6.67 -32.99 9.69
C LEU A 578 7.53 -33.29 8.46
N ARG A 579 8.84 -33.07 8.56
CA ARG A 579 9.81 -33.29 7.48
C ARG A 579 10.42 -34.69 7.46
N LYS A 580 10.10 -35.55 8.44
CA LYS A 580 10.47 -36.97 8.37
C LYS A 580 9.60 -37.69 7.34
N GLU A 581 10.15 -38.74 6.73
CA GLU A 581 9.40 -39.62 5.82
C GLU A 581 8.21 -40.28 6.54
N VAL A 582 8.43 -40.73 7.77
CA VAL A 582 7.39 -41.26 8.66
C VAL A 582 7.18 -40.27 9.80
N ARG A 583 6.00 -39.67 9.84
CA ARG A 583 5.62 -38.62 10.81
C ARG A 583 4.97 -39.25 12.05
N ASP A 584 5.37 -38.79 13.23
CA ASP A 584 4.63 -39.07 14.47
C ASP A 584 3.50 -38.05 14.69
N GLU A 585 2.32 -38.34 14.14
CA GLU A 585 1.13 -37.51 14.26
C GLU A 585 0.66 -37.35 15.72
N ALA A 586 0.93 -38.33 16.60
CA ALA A 586 0.57 -38.25 18.01
C ALA A 586 1.49 -37.26 18.74
N LEU A 587 2.79 -37.28 18.42
CA LEU A 587 3.75 -36.30 18.90
C LEU A 587 3.37 -34.89 18.45
N ILE A 588 3.06 -34.68 17.16
CA ILE A 588 2.66 -33.36 16.63
C ILE A 588 1.44 -32.83 17.37
N LYS A 589 0.39 -33.64 17.55
CA LYS A 589 -0.81 -33.25 18.31
C LYS A 589 -0.50 -32.89 19.76
N ARG A 590 0.38 -33.66 20.40
CA ARG A 590 0.81 -33.38 21.78
C ARG A 590 1.62 -32.09 21.88
N LEU A 591 2.50 -31.81 20.91
CA LEU A 591 3.27 -30.57 20.88
C LEU A 591 2.35 -29.36 20.64
N LEU A 592 1.39 -29.46 19.72
CA LEU A 592 0.40 -28.42 19.42
C LEU A 592 -0.50 -28.07 20.61
N SER A 593 -0.70 -28.98 21.57
CA SER A 593 -1.51 -28.71 22.77
C SER A 593 -0.75 -28.02 23.91
N LEU A 594 0.57 -27.84 23.78
CA LEU A 594 1.40 -27.25 24.83
C LEU A 594 1.03 -25.77 25.09
N PRO A 595 1.04 -25.32 26.36
CA PRO A 595 0.63 -23.95 26.73
C PRO A 595 1.28 -22.80 25.94
N PRO A 596 2.59 -22.83 25.59
CA PRO A 596 3.20 -21.75 24.81
C PRO A 596 2.57 -21.53 23.42
N LEU A 597 1.95 -22.57 22.84
CA LEU A 597 1.32 -22.47 21.52
C LEU A 597 -0.13 -21.98 21.57
N GLN A 598 -0.76 -21.92 22.75
CA GLN A 598 -2.19 -21.59 22.84
C GLN A 598 -2.51 -20.16 22.39
N LYS A 599 -1.58 -19.22 22.62
CA LYS A 599 -1.73 -17.79 22.29
C LYS A 599 -1.34 -17.42 20.86
N ILE A 600 -0.81 -18.38 20.11
CA ILE A 600 -0.37 -18.17 18.74
C ILE A 600 -1.08 -19.15 17.80
N GLU A 601 -1.03 -18.85 16.53
CA GLU A 601 -1.44 -19.72 15.44
C GLU A 601 -0.19 -20.05 14.61
N ILE A 602 -0.05 -21.33 14.27
CA ILE A 602 1.00 -21.81 13.37
C ILE A 602 0.35 -22.09 12.03
N LEU A 603 0.75 -21.30 11.05
CA LEU A 603 0.39 -21.47 9.66
C LEU A 603 1.54 -22.20 8.96
N TYR A 604 1.22 -23.23 8.20
CA TYR A 604 2.19 -23.95 7.36
C TYR A 604 2.00 -23.52 5.91
N SER A 605 3.09 -23.17 5.25
CA SER A 605 3.11 -23.03 3.81
C SER A 605 3.40 -24.42 3.23
N GLY A 606 2.42 -25.01 2.54
CA GLY A 606 2.57 -26.34 1.92
C GLY A 606 1.42 -27.32 2.17
N ASP A 607 1.33 -28.30 1.25
CA ASP A 607 0.37 -29.41 1.09
C ASP A 607 -1.13 -29.07 0.85
N LYS A 608 -1.51 -28.90 -0.44
CA LYS A 608 -2.79 -29.35 -1.04
C LYS A 608 -2.56 -29.82 -2.52
N PRO A 609 -3.44 -30.66 -3.13
CA PRO A 609 -3.22 -31.44 -4.38
C PRO A 609 -2.74 -30.69 -5.64
N PRO A 610 -2.24 -31.42 -6.67
CA PRO A 610 -1.79 -30.84 -7.94
C PRO A 610 -2.86 -29.93 -8.57
N GLY A 611 -2.45 -28.74 -9.03
CA GLY A 611 -3.34 -27.73 -9.62
C GLY A 611 -3.93 -26.73 -8.61
N LYS A 612 -3.40 -26.63 -7.40
CA LYS A 612 -3.81 -25.64 -6.39
C LYS A 612 -2.74 -24.58 -6.17
N LEU A 613 -3.18 -23.33 -5.98
CA LEU A 613 -2.33 -22.19 -5.67
C LEU A 613 -1.83 -22.25 -4.23
N PHE A 614 -0.67 -21.65 -3.98
CA PHE A 614 -0.03 -21.63 -2.67
C PHE A 614 -0.93 -20.93 -1.64
N ALA A 615 -1.05 -21.50 -0.44
CA ALA A 615 -1.78 -20.89 0.67
C ALA A 615 -1.09 -21.20 2.00
N LEU A 616 -1.06 -20.22 2.90
CA LEU A 616 -0.77 -20.43 4.31
C LEU A 616 -2.01 -21.08 4.94
N ALA A 617 -1.90 -22.35 5.34
CA ALA A 617 -2.99 -23.08 5.97
C ALA A 617 -2.71 -23.26 7.47
N PRO A 618 -3.69 -23.02 8.35
CA PRO A 618 -3.56 -23.38 9.76
C PRO A 618 -3.27 -24.88 9.91
N LEU A 619 -2.34 -25.25 10.80
CA LEU A 619 -2.02 -26.66 11.09
C LEU A 619 -3.22 -27.45 11.66
N MET A 620 -4.24 -26.77 12.20
CA MET A 620 -5.54 -27.34 12.51
C MET A 620 -6.59 -26.72 11.61
N LYS A 621 -7.38 -27.54 10.89
CA LYS A 621 -8.46 -27.05 10.02
C LYS A 621 -9.46 -26.21 10.82
N VAL A 622 -9.56 -24.94 10.48
CA VAL A 622 -10.67 -24.07 10.87
C VAL A 622 -11.43 -23.69 9.61
N ARG A 623 -12.76 -23.76 9.69
CA ARG A 623 -13.70 -23.47 8.60
C ARG A 623 -14.26 -22.04 8.71
N SER A 624 -14.57 -21.53 7.51
CA SER A 624 -15.66 -20.64 7.07
C SER A 624 -15.57 -19.11 7.17
N THR A 625 -15.94 -18.50 6.02
CA THR A 625 -16.66 -17.22 5.71
C THR A 625 -15.92 -15.87 5.88
N PRO A 626 -16.34 -14.75 5.23
CA PRO A 626 -17.16 -14.47 4.02
C PRO A 626 -16.43 -13.59 2.95
N GLU A 627 -15.11 -13.36 3.04
CA GLU A 627 -14.38 -12.42 2.15
C GLU A 627 -14.24 -12.87 0.70
N ILE A 628 -14.52 -14.15 0.42
CA ILE A 628 -14.39 -14.79 -0.91
C ILE A 628 -15.25 -14.09 -1.97
N ILE A 629 -16.40 -13.51 -1.62
CA ILE A 629 -17.33 -12.93 -2.61
C ILE A 629 -16.76 -11.66 -3.24
N LYS A 630 -16.09 -10.82 -2.47
CA LYS A 630 -15.43 -9.62 -3.00
C LYS A 630 -14.34 -10.02 -4.00
N GLU A 631 -13.54 -11.01 -3.63
CA GLU A 631 -12.44 -11.49 -4.46
C GLU A 631 -12.95 -12.19 -5.72
N VAL A 632 -14.02 -12.98 -5.60
CA VAL A 632 -14.71 -13.64 -6.71
C VAL A 632 -15.33 -12.62 -7.66
N VAL A 633 -16.07 -11.63 -7.16
CA VAL A 633 -16.74 -10.65 -8.02
C VAL A 633 -15.75 -9.70 -8.68
N VAL A 634 -14.66 -9.31 -7.99
CA VAL A 634 -13.60 -8.48 -8.60
C VAL A 634 -12.79 -9.29 -9.61
N SER A 635 -12.46 -10.56 -9.32
CA SER A 635 -11.81 -11.45 -10.27
C SER A 635 -12.69 -11.66 -11.50
N PHE A 636 -14.00 -11.86 -11.32
CA PHE A 636 -14.95 -12.05 -12.41
C PHE A 636 -15.20 -10.77 -13.22
N ALA A 637 -15.42 -9.63 -12.56
CA ALA A 637 -15.57 -8.33 -13.22
C ALA A 637 -14.28 -7.99 -13.97
N GLY A 638 -13.11 -8.22 -13.39
CA GLY A 638 -11.84 -8.07 -14.08
C GLY A 638 -11.74 -8.98 -15.32
N LEU A 639 -12.01 -10.27 -15.18
CA LEU A 639 -11.89 -11.25 -16.28
C LEU A 639 -12.94 -11.05 -17.41
N ASN A 640 -14.12 -10.49 -17.10
CA ASN A 640 -15.21 -10.28 -18.08
C ASN A 640 -15.43 -8.83 -18.54
N VAL A 641 -14.80 -7.81 -17.94
CA VAL A 641 -14.77 -6.44 -18.50
C VAL A 641 -14.13 -6.40 -19.90
N TRP A 642 -13.43 -7.47 -20.27
CA TRP A 642 -12.94 -7.72 -21.61
C TRP A 642 -14.02 -7.89 -22.70
N GLY A 643 -15.25 -8.29 -22.34
CA GLY A 643 -16.37 -8.48 -23.28
C GLY A 643 -17.36 -7.31 -23.35
N ILE A 644 -17.48 -6.53 -22.27
CA ILE A 644 -18.64 -5.64 -22.05
C ILE A 644 -18.69 -4.43 -22.98
N LYS A 645 -17.56 -4.01 -23.58
CA LYS A 645 -17.53 -2.92 -24.57
C LYS A 645 -17.53 -3.37 -26.04
N SER A 646 -17.56 -4.66 -26.34
CA SER A 646 -17.24 -5.15 -27.69
C SER A 646 -18.25 -6.06 -28.37
N ASP A 647 -19.41 -6.32 -27.77
CA ASP A 647 -20.36 -7.37 -28.25
C ASP A 647 -19.68 -8.74 -28.48
N ARG A 648 -18.54 -8.98 -27.82
CA ARG A 648 -17.80 -10.24 -27.91
C ARG A 648 -18.23 -11.17 -26.79
N GLU A 649 -18.36 -12.44 -27.12
CA GLU A 649 -18.59 -13.50 -26.14
C GLU A 649 -17.52 -13.48 -25.04
N PRO A 650 -17.87 -13.84 -23.78
CA PRO A 650 -16.92 -14.01 -22.70
C PRO A 650 -15.73 -14.88 -23.15
N ARG A 651 -14.51 -14.45 -22.86
CA ARG A 651 -13.29 -15.20 -23.26
C ARG A 651 -13.15 -16.53 -22.53
N PHE A 652 -13.77 -16.64 -21.36
CA PHE A 652 -13.76 -17.83 -20.52
C PHE A 652 -15.19 -18.29 -20.26
N SER A 653 -15.42 -19.60 -20.32
CA SER A 653 -16.71 -20.17 -19.93
C SER A 653 -16.92 -19.97 -18.41
N GLY A 654 -18.18 -19.97 -17.96
CA GLY A 654 -18.47 -19.94 -16.53
C GLY A 654 -17.78 -21.07 -15.76
N GLU A 655 -17.61 -22.23 -16.41
CA GLU A 655 -16.95 -23.41 -15.86
C GLU A 655 -15.43 -23.19 -15.70
N GLU A 656 -14.78 -22.54 -16.65
CA GLU A 656 -13.35 -22.16 -16.53
C GLU A 656 -13.13 -21.13 -15.42
N ILE A 657 -14.07 -20.18 -15.27
CA ILE A 657 -14.00 -19.17 -14.23
C ILE A 657 -14.25 -19.80 -12.85
N LEU A 658 -15.24 -20.68 -12.73
CA LEU A 658 -15.50 -21.46 -11.51
C LEU A 658 -14.31 -22.34 -11.14
N LYS A 659 -13.72 -23.03 -12.11
CA LYS A 659 -12.53 -23.85 -11.89
C LYS A 659 -11.37 -23.02 -11.37
N ARG A 660 -11.14 -21.82 -11.92
CA ARG A 660 -10.13 -20.88 -11.40
C ARG A 660 -10.50 -20.38 -10.00
N ILE A 661 -11.74 -19.97 -9.77
CA ILE A 661 -12.19 -19.52 -8.43
C ILE A 661 -12.03 -20.62 -7.36
N GLU A 662 -12.40 -21.86 -7.69
CA GLU A 662 -12.26 -23.02 -6.82
C GLU A 662 -10.77 -23.40 -6.58
N GLN A 663 -9.93 -23.22 -7.60
CA GLN A 663 -8.47 -23.40 -7.53
C GLN A 663 -7.77 -22.30 -6.72
N ASP A 664 -8.26 -21.07 -6.82
CA ASP A 664 -7.58 -19.85 -6.36
C ASP A 664 -8.02 -19.40 -4.95
N PHE A 665 -9.27 -19.68 -4.53
CA PHE A 665 -9.86 -19.13 -3.29
C PHE A 665 -10.33 -20.17 -2.26
N LEU A 666 -9.92 -21.43 -2.38
CA LEU A 666 -10.16 -22.49 -1.37
C LEU A 666 -11.62 -22.61 -0.90
N ILE A 667 -12.58 -22.58 -1.82
CA ILE A 667 -14.00 -22.66 -1.52
C ILE A 667 -14.35 -24.07 -1.02
N GLU A 668 -14.48 -24.25 0.30
CA GLU A 668 -14.84 -25.55 0.89
C GLU A 668 -16.33 -25.90 0.74
N HIS A 669 -17.19 -24.90 0.48
CA HIS A 669 -18.65 -25.05 0.47
C HIS A 669 -19.28 -24.29 -0.69
N ARG A 670 -19.47 -24.98 -1.83
CA ARG A 670 -20.14 -24.44 -3.04
C ARG A 670 -21.50 -23.83 -2.70
N GLU A 671 -22.27 -24.49 -1.83
CA GLU A 671 -23.58 -24.01 -1.38
C GLU A 671 -23.54 -22.70 -0.58
N GLY A 672 -22.48 -22.47 0.21
CA GLY A 672 -22.30 -21.24 0.98
C GLY A 672 -22.00 -20.05 0.07
N LEU A 673 -21.12 -20.26 -0.92
CA LEU A 673 -20.83 -19.27 -1.96
C LEU A 673 -22.08 -18.91 -2.76
N ILE A 674 -22.86 -19.91 -3.20
CA ILE A 674 -24.10 -19.67 -3.97
C ILE A 674 -25.10 -18.83 -3.16
N ARG A 675 -25.26 -19.13 -1.87
CA ARG A 675 -26.20 -18.40 -1.01
C ARG A 675 -25.81 -16.92 -0.89
N GLU A 676 -24.53 -16.65 -0.72
CA GLU A 676 -23.95 -15.31 -0.65
C GLU A 676 -24.03 -14.57 -2.01
N LEU A 677 -23.72 -15.24 -3.13
CA LEU A 677 -23.85 -14.68 -4.47
C LEU A 677 -25.31 -14.32 -4.79
N LYS A 678 -26.27 -15.20 -4.44
CA LYS A 678 -27.72 -14.93 -4.61
C LYS A 678 -28.17 -13.71 -3.82
N LYS A 679 -27.72 -13.59 -2.57
CA LYS A 679 -27.98 -12.40 -1.74
C LYS A 679 -27.38 -11.14 -2.37
N THR A 680 -26.14 -11.21 -2.84
CA THR A 680 -25.44 -10.08 -3.47
C THR A 680 -26.13 -9.65 -4.78
N SER A 681 -26.55 -10.59 -5.64
CA SER A 681 -27.34 -10.30 -6.85
C SER A 681 -28.65 -9.59 -6.50
N GLN A 682 -29.35 -10.06 -5.47
CA GLN A 682 -30.60 -9.44 -5.04
C GLN A 682 -30.38 -8.01 -4.53
N ASP A 683 -29.34 -7.80 -3.71
CA ASP A 683 -28.94 -6.47 -3.24
C ASP A 683 -28.64 -5.54 -4.43
N LEU A 684 -27.84 -6.00 -5.41
CA LEU A 684 -27.50 -5.25 -6.62
C LEU A 684 -28.72 -4.88 -7.50
N LYS A 685 -29.68 -5.79 -7.66
CA LYS A 685 -30.95 -5.51 -8.36
C LYS A 685 -31.76 -4.43 -7.65
N GLU A 686 -31.80 -4.48 -6.31
CA GLU A 686 -32.46 -3.44 -5.51
C GLU A 686 -31.79 -2.08 -5.71
N LEU A 687 -30.45 -2.06 -5.76
CA LEU A 687 -29.66 -0.84 -5.99
C LEU A 687 -29.79 -0.30 -7.41
N GLN A 688 -29.85 -1.17 -8.41
CA GLN A 688 -30.10 -0.77 -9.80
C GLN A 688 -31.46 -0.07 -9.90
N ARG A 689 -32.50 -0.62 -9.26
CA ARG A 689 -33.81 0.03 -9.17
C ARG A 689 -33.71 1.39 -8.47
N PHE A 690 -32.94 1.51 -7.39
CA PHE A 690 -32.71 2.80 -6.75
C PHE A 690 -31.95 3.79 -7.65
N CYS A 691 -30.98 3.35 -8.46
CA CYS A 691 -30.31 4.22 -9.43
C CYS A 691 -31.26 4.69 -10.53
N GLN A 692 -32.17 3.84 -11.00
CA GLN A 692 -33.23 4.20 -11.96
C GLN A 692 -34.20 5.22 -11.38
N GLU A 693 -34.64 5.00 -10.13
CA GLU A 693 -35.43 5.98 -9.39
C GLU A 693 -34.67 7.30 -9.23
N GLY A 694 -33.37 7.25 -8.93
CA GLY A 694 -32.50 8.42 -8.82
C GLY A 694 -32.28 9.18 -10.13
N SER A 695 -32.16 8.47 -11.26
CA SER A 695 -32.06 9.06 -12.59
C SER A 695 -33.36 9.79 -12.98
N SER A 696 -34.53 9.17 -12.73
CA SER A 696 -35.84 9.80 -12.93
C SER A 696 -36.01 11.06 -12.10
N LEU A 697 -35.68 10.97 -10.80
CA LEU A 697 -35.75 12.07 -9.84
C LEU A 697 -34.79 13.22 -10.17
N SER A 698 -33.59 12.94 -10.67
CA SER A 698 -32.65 13.95 -11.18
C SER A 698 -33.21 14.66 -12.43
N GLY A 699 -33.90 13.92 -13.30
CA GLY A 699 -34.62 14.47 -14.45
C GLY A 699 -35.83 15.35 -14.08
N GLU A 700 -36.53 15.05 -12.98
CA GLU A 700 -37.61 15.90 -12.42
C GLU A 700 -37.06 17.21 -11.84
N ILE A 701 -35.92 17.16 -11.14
CA ILE A 701 -35.22 18.36 -10.65
C ILE A 701 -34.83 19.29 -11.81
N ARG A 702 -34.34 18.74 -12.93
CA ARG A 702 -34.00 19.49 -14.16
C ARG A 702 -35.21 20.18 -14.80
N ARG A 703 -36.42 19.61 -14.65
CA ARG A 703 -37.67 20.16 -15.20
C ARG A 703 -38.33 21.21 -14.29
N GLY A 704 -37.79 21.45 -13.10
CA GLY A 704 -38.21 22.54 -12.23
C GLY A 704 -39.49 22.28 -11.44
N GLU A 705 -39.91 21.03 -11.28
CA GLU A 705 -41.12 20.64 -10.57
C GLU A 705 -40.98 20.83 -9.03
N GLU A 706 -42.08 21.16 -8.34
CA GLU A 706 -42.12 21.37 -6.88
C GLU A 706 -41.80 20.08 -6.11
N GLY A 707 -41.04 20.19 -5.00
CA GLY A 707 -40.67 19.05 -4.14
C GLY A 707 -39.17 18.69 -4.09
N LYS A 708 -38.28 19.56 -4.60
CA LYS A 708 -36.82 19.36 -4.67
C LYS A 708 -36.17 18.81 -3.39
N GLU A 709 -36.65 19.20 -2.21
CA GLU A 709 -36.10 18.78 -0.92
C GLU A 709 -36.37 17.30 -0.60
N GLU A 710 -37.58 16.81 -0.88
CA GLU A 710 -37.96 15.40 -0.70
C GLU A 710 -37.23 14.51 -1.71
N VAL A 711 -37.05 15.02 -2.94
CA VAL A 711 -36.27 14.37 -4.00
C VAL A 711 -34.79 14.28 -3.63
N PHE A 712 -34.17 15.35 -3.13
CA PHE A 712 -32.79 15.35 -2.65
C PHE A 712 -32.56 14.39 -1.47
N LYS A 713 -33.53 14.29 -0.56
CA LYS A 713 -33.48 13.37 0.58
C LYS A 713 -33.50 11.91 0.13
N LYS A 714 -34.35 11.56 -0.84
CA LYS A 714 -34.37 10.22 -1.45
C LYS A 714 -33.05 9.91 -2.18
N LEU A 715 -32.56 10.83 -3.00
CA LEU A 715 -31.27 10.68 -3.70
C LEU A 715 -30.10 10.46 -2.72
N SER A 716 -30.10 11.16 -1.58
CA SER A 716 -29.06 11.04 -0.55
C SER A 716 -29.09 9.68 0.17
N GLN A 717 -30.29 9.16 0.47
CA GLN A 717 -30.46 7.82 1.05
C GLN A 717 -29.99 6.73 0.10
N ILE A 718 -30.28 6.89 -1.20
CA ILE A 718 -29.83 5.96 -2.24
C ILE A 718 -28.30 5.99 -2.35
N ARG A 719 -27.67 7.18 -2.39
CA ARG A 719 -26.20 7.32 -2.39
C ARG A 719 -25.56 6.67 -1.17
N TYR A 720 -26.13 6.87 0.02
CA TYR A 720 -25.64 6.27 1.25
C TYR A 720 -25.70 4.73 1.19
N ARG A 721 -26.83 4.18 0.74
CA ARG A 721 -26.98 2.73 0.55
C ARG A 721 -25.96 2.18 -0.43
N ILE A 722 -25.79 2.81 -1.60
CA ILE A 722 -24.80 2.43 -2.60
C ILE A 722 -23.37 2.47 -2.02
N ARG A 723 -22.99 3.55 -1.32
CA ARG A 723 -21.67 3.70 -0.67
C ARG A 723 -21.41 2.71 0.44
N SER A 724 -22.44 2.26 1.13
CA SER A 724 -22.33 1.29 2.22
C SER A 724 -22.08 -0.14 1.75
N LEU A 725 -22.14 -0.40 0.45
CA LEU A 725 -22.00 -1.75 -0.07
C LEU A 725 -20.55 -2.21 -0.06
N PRO A 726 -20.32 -3.50 0.22
CA PRO A 726 -18.99 -4.09 0.13
C PRO A 726 -18.35 -4.01 -1.27
N ILE A 727 -19.15 -3.78 -2.33
CA ILE A 727 -18.74 -3.71 -3.74
C ILE A 727 -18.60 -2.27 -4.28
N PHE A 728 -18.94 -1.25 -3.50
CA PHE A 728 -18.97 0.13 -3.98
C PHE A 728 -17.62 0.61 -4.52
N SER A 729 -16.53 0.27 -3.84
CA SER A 729 -15.16 0.60 -4.27
C SER A 729 -14.81 -0.02 -5.63
N VAL A 730 -15.41 -1.14 -6.01
CA VAL A 730 -15.28 -1.76 -7.32
C VAL A 730 -15.99 -0.92 -8.39
N ILE A 731 -17.14 -0.36 -8.07
CA ILE A 731 -17.91 0.50 -8.99
C ILE A 731 -17.18 1.82 -9.22
N GLU A 732 -16.67 2.45 -8.16
CA GLU A 732 -15.82 3.66 -8.28
C GLU A 732 -14.57 3.38 -9.11
N TYR A 733 -13.94 2.22 -8.91
CA TYR A 733 -12.75 1.83 -9.65
C TYR A 733 -12.99 1.59 -11.14
N LEU A 734 -14.12 0.97 -11.51
CA LEU A 734 -14.46 0.69 -12.91
C LEU A 734 -14.99 1.92 -13.66
N SER A 735 -15.42 2.96 -12.93
CA SER A 735 -16.02 4.18 -13.51
C SER A 735 -15.15 4.84 -14.61
N PRO A 736 -13.83 5.06 -14.45
CA PRO A 736 -12.98 5.59 -15.52
C PRO A 736 -12.88 4.66 -16.74
N ALA A 737 -12.88 3.34 -16.54
CA ALA A 737 -12.84 2.35 -17.62
C ALA A 737 -14.16 2.31 -18.43
N LEU A 738 -15.27 2.65 -17.78
CA LEU A 738 -16.57 2.83 -18.42
C LEU A 738 -16.64 4.13 -19.26
N GLY A 739 -15.70 5.07 -19.08
CA GLY A 739 -15.54 6.27 -19.91
C GLY A 739 -16.07 7.54 -19.26
N VAL A 740 -15.96 7.63 -17.94
CA VAL A 740 -16.57 8.66 -17.10
C VAL A 740 -15.55 9.65 -16.59
N ASP A 741 -15.92 10.93 -16.59
CA ASP A 741 -15.28 11.97 -15.78
C ASP A 741 -16.05 12.10 -14.46
N SER A 742 -15.45 11.67 -13.35
CA SER A 742 -16.07 11.66 -12.02
C SER A 742 -16.49 13.05 -11.52
N ASN A 743 -16.09 14.11 -12.22
CA ASN A 743 -16.39 15.50 -11.89
C ASN A 743 -17.75 15.99 -12.40
N GLN A 744 -18.51 15.19 -13.14
CA GLN A 744 -19.87 15.56 -13.57
C GLN A 744 -20.94 14.83 -12.75
N GLU A 745 -21.41 15.48 -11.66
CA GLU A 745 -22.40 14.95 -10.70
C GLU A 745 -23.69 14.42 -11.34
N ASP A 746 -24.05 14.97 -12.51
CA ASP A 746 -25.27 14.70 -13.26
C ASP A 746 -25.22 13.42 -14.11
N SER A 747 -24.04 12.87 -14.36
CA SER A 747 -23.84 11.63 -15.13
C SER A 747 -23.79 10.38 -14.25
N ALA A 748 -23.59 10.54 -12.94
CA ALA A 748 -23.26 9.45 -12.02
C ALA A 748 -24.34 8.36 -11.91
N TRP A 749 -25.62 8.70 -12.06
CA TRP A 749 -26.74 7.75 -11.84
C TRP A 749 -26.88 6.71 -12.95
N GLU A 750 -26.86 7.14 -14.22
CA GLU A 750 -26.85 6.23 -15.38
C GLU A 750 -25.61 5.31 -15.37
N LEU A 751 -24.52 5.80 -14.76
CA LEU A 751 -23.27 5.06 -14.64
C LEU A 751 -23.29 4.03 -13.52
N TYR A 752 -23.80 4.41 -12.34
CA TYR A 752 -24.08 3.44 -11.28
C TYR A 752 -25.06 2.40 -11.77
N GLU A 753 -26.11 2.79 -12.50
CA GLU A 753 -27.05 1.85 -13.11
C GLU A 753 -26.36 0.90 -14.08
N THR A 754 -25.57 1.40 -15.03
CA THR A 754 -24.86 0.58 -16.02
C THR A 754 -23.87 -0.38 -15.35
N ALA A 755 -23.10 0.10 -14.37
CA ALA A 755 -22.15 -0.71 -13.61
C ALA A 755 -22.87 -1.78 -12.78
N LEU A 756 -23.93 -1.40 -12.04
CA LEU A 756 -24.72 -2.32 -11.22
C LEU A 756 -25.43 -3.37 -12.09
N ALA A 757 -26.02 -2.99 -13.22
CA ALA A 757 -26.65 -3.91 -14.16
C ALA A 757 -25.65 -4.94 -14.71
N THR A 758 -24.46 -4.47 -15.06
CA THR A 758 -23.36 -5.31 -15.55
C THR A 758 -22.88 -6.30 -14.49
N ILE A 759 -22.64 -5.83 -13.27
CA ILE A 759 -22.21 -6.69 -12.14
C ILE A 759 -23.32 -7.67 -11.75
N THR A 760 -24.58 -7.24 -11.78
CA THR A 760 -25.74 -8.12 -11.51
C THR A 760 -25.81 -9.25 -12.51
N LYS A 761 -25.74 -8.95 -13.82
CA LYS A 761 -25.74 -9.94 -14.89
C LYS A 761 -24.59 -10.93 -14.76
N ILE A 762 -23.42 -10.44 -14.36
CA ILE A 762 -22.24 -11.25 -14.03
C ILE A 762 -22.56 -12.24 -12.91
N ILE A 763 -23.09 -11.77 -11.78
CA ILE A 763 -23.38 -12.63 -10.63
C ILE A 763 -24.49 -13.63 -10.96
N ASP A 764 -25.52 -13.21 -11.69
CA ASP A 764 -26.60 -14.10 -12.16
C ASP A 764 -26.07 -15.21 -13.07
N ASN A 765 -25.19 -14.88 -14.02
CA ASN A 765 -24.55 -15.88 -14.87
C ASN A 765 -23.72 -16.88 -14.04
N ILE A 766 -22.99 -16.43 -13.02
CA ILE A 766 -22.28 -17.34 -12.10
C ILE A 766 -23.29 -18.24 -11.40
N ILE A 767 -24.39 -17.68 -10.87
CA ILE A 767 -25.42 -18.45 -10.16
C ILE A 767 -26.08 -19.50 -11.06
N GLU A 768 -26.33 -19.21 -12.34
CA GLU A 768 -26.92 -20.15 -13.30
C GLU A 768 -25.97 -21.27 -13.71
N LEU A 769 -24.66 -21.00 -13.74
CA LEU A 769 -23.62 -21.95 -14.15
C LEU A 769 -23.17 -22.88 -13.01
N VAL A 770 -23.38 -22.49 -11.75
CA VAL A 770 -23.10 -23.29 -10.55
C VAL A 770 -24.21 -24.29 -10.28
#